data_AF-A0A9W4JV38-F1
#
_entry.id   AF-A0A9W4JV38-F1
#
_cell.length_a   1.000
_cell.length_b   1.000
_cell.length_c   1.000
_cell.angle_alpha   90.00
_cell.angle_beta   90.00
_cell.angle_gamma   90.00
#
_symmetry.space_group_name_H-M   'P 1'
#
loop_
_entity.id
_entity.type
_entity.pdbx_description
1 polymer ?
#
loop_
_entity_poly.entity_id
_entity_poly.type
_entity_poly.pdbx_seq_one_letter_code
_entity_poly.pdbx_strand_id
1 'polypeptide(L)'
;MTGTFVLGGRLDTPFVFTVRHVRDGFMYSTRAVDARQEGKVCFSCICSFKRDERQRLFDHQPTSAQERFGSILSAKQPEAQEVSPSVDADWWIDNVRRGNIAEIEFPGLDVRKVDMQDYNHAEDIKQHPERYRQLTQYRLKGSPDEDPSATLAQIREREEAGKYDNLYACAHMYSSDKNSLLLIPRALGIRNWTEMGSLTLTVILHRHAEAMRMIDWSRVGEEETELPKKWFVQEGWTPQAGENRGVHESHLWSPEGVLLGTSLQDSMLRLRKLGKTPKFLTTFSVSLLFQSHYFFSLTTLNLIVFDSSSSNLSTMSLQAIPGHHPDLPSGPGVFTLEQIRCLEEAAILLPEPQPNASGKRKVSAAFSAPRSVSSSSTSSSSSSSSSSASVATHGFQPNVIRTFDIPLAEESVEVLEYVGFIPDVARLIYDRYYGRPSPSQNPDDLMAYVTAHLASLNRRQYDNMSHQEALADVGLTRQIQEAITDPRFSHIFGTQTLTYWAQDTVKVNYAALLRQQKLLQSHAIKRIAHKKKHKRPRHEPNREDQGPSEQEPVTATIDMTPRDFQFPEAYVMVQPDANILADHISLFKGKAYDELQPAGDIIESDGTVNLRPLNTLGGGDFNSDFNAQYWTPEYETAEEYRKFAERRSARADTCIIHIQIPRPFIDSLRMENLWYSPNWKEYVWTCRRQAPPHSKFDHLQPGQADIVRGPICSTLSTQLVRIRREDVQSHITEDNVMRLRSGRKASQWVFVHRDVIGRLAQQIRGKMHFIIFEAAARF
;
A
#
# COMPACT_ATOMS: atom_id res chain seq x y z
N MET A 1 14.42 -4.04 15.62
CA MET A 1 13.19 -3.82 14.85
C MET A 1 12.86 -2.35 14.89
N THR A 2 12.44 -1.77 13.77
CA THR A 2 11.89 -0.40 13.70
C THR A 2 10.64 -0.43 12.84
N GLY A 3 9.52 0.09 13.32
CA GLY A 3 8.25 0.08 12.61
C GLY A 3 7.38 1.30 12.87
N THR A 4 6.48 1.57 11.94
CA THR A 4 5.58 2.72 11.92
C THR A 4 4.13 2.24 12.00
N PHE A 5 3.37 2.84 12.91
CA PHE A 5 1.92 2.67 13.02
C PHE A 5 1.24 3.62 12.02
N VAL A 6 0.40 3.06 11.15
CA VAL A 6 -0.20 3.78 10.01
C VAL A 6 -1.69 4.00 10.25
N LEU A 7 -2.42 2.95 10.64
CA LEU A 7 -3.85 2.99 10.89
C LEU A 7 -4.19 2.24 12.18
N GLY A 8 -5.27 2.66 12.84
CA GLY A 8 -5.78 1.96 14.01
C GLY A 8 -6.29 0.57 13.66
N GLY A 9 -5.82 -0.41 14.42
CA GLY A 9 -6.34 -1.78 14.35
C GLY A 9 -7.70 -1.92 15.01
N ARG A 10 -8.55 -2.76 14.43
CA ARG A 10 -9.80 -3.22 15.02
C ARG A 10 -9.58 -4.50 15.83
N LEU A 11 -10.20 -4.58 17.02
CA LEU A 11 -10.07 -5.72 17.92
C LEU A 11 -10.79 -6.99 17.43
N ASP A 12 -11.83 -6.82 16.61
CA ASP A 12 -12.71 -7.88 16.12
C ASP A 12 -12.30 -8.41 14.73
N THR A 13 -11.24 -7.86 14.15
CA THR A 13 -10.74 -8.24 12.82
C THR A 13 -9.33 -8.84 12.94
N PRO A 14 -9.04 -10.01 12.35
CA PRO A 14 -7.69 -10.57 12.40
C PRO A 14 -6.72 -9.73 11.55
N PHE A 15 -5.46 -9.65 11.99
CA PHE A 15 -4.38 -9.11 11.18
C PHE A 15 -3.84 -10.16 10.20
N VAL A 16 -3.57 -9.73 8.98
CA VAL A 16 -2.80 -10.48 7.99
C VAL A 16 -1.39 -9.90 7.96
N PHE A 17 -0.39 -10.70 8.32
CA PHE A 17 1.02 -10.29 8.30
C PHE A 17 1.68 -10.75 7.01
N THR A 18 2.21 -9.82 6.23
CA THR A 18 3.03 -10.09 5.05
C THR A 18 4.50 -9.90 5.42
N VAL A 19 5.28 -10.97 5.42
CA VAL A 19 6.71 -10.94 5.70
C VAL A 19 7.49 -11.04 4.39
N ARG A 20 8.28 -10.02 4.09
CA ARG A 20 9.21 -9.96 2.96
C ARG A 20 10.63 -10.12 3.48
N HIS A 21 11.45 -11.02 2.94
CA HIS A 21 12.86 -11.02 3.31
C HIS A 21 13.58 -9.91 2.54
N VAL A 22 14.17 -8.99 3.30
CA VAL A 22 14.95 -7.87 2.75
C VAL A 22 16.37 -8.34 2.43
N ARG A 23 16.93 -9.21 3.29
CA ARG A 23 18.26 -9.77 3.13
C ARG A 23 18.38 -11.08 3.91
N ASP A 24 19.07 -12.05 3.35
CA ASP A 24 19.52 -13.26 4.04
C ASP A 24 21.04 -13.39 3.90
N GLY A 25 21.76 -12.88 4.90
CA GLY A 25 23.21 -13.06 5.03
C GLY A 25 23.56 -14.18 6.00
N PHE A 26 24.83 -14.59 6.00
CA PHE A 26 25.31 -15.66 6.88
C PHE A 26 25.09 -15.33 8.37
N MET A 27 25.48 -14.13 8.81
CA MET A 27 25.30 -13.69 10.21
C MET A 27 24.03 -12.90 10.47
N TYR A 28 23.57 -12.13 9.48
CA TYR A 28 22.45 -11.21 9.65
C TYR A 28 21.38 -11.47 8.60
N SER A 29 20.12 -11.46 9.02
CA SER A 29 18.98 -11.49 8.12
C SER A 29 18.03 -10.34 8.43
N THR A 30 17.44 -9.75 7.40
CA THR A 30 16.53 -8.61 7.53
C THR A 30 15.18 -8.99 6.93
N ARG A 31 14.09 -8.63 7.62
CA ARG A 31 12.70 -8.84 7.21
C ARG A 31 11.98 -7.51 7.19
N ALA A 32 11.10 -7.31 6.22
CA ALA A 32 10.08 -6.28 6.24
C ALA A 32 8.74 -6.95 6.54
N VAL A 33 7.95 -6.39 7.45
CA VAL A 33 6.66 -6.95 7.84
C VAL A 33 5.60 -5.88 7.70
N ASP A 34 4.55 -6.14 6.93
CA ASP A 34 3.34 -5.34 6.88
C ASP A 34 2.22 -6.10 7.58
N ALA A 35 1.54 -5.48 8.55
CA ALA A 35 0.30 -6.03 9.10
C ALA A 35 -0.91 -5.29 8.54
N ARG A 36 -1.88 -6.05 8.06
CA ARG A 36 -3.04 -5.52 7.34
C ARG A 36 -4.35 -5.99 7.94
N GLN A 37 -5.35 -5.12 7.87
CA GLN A 37 -6.76 -5.49 8.06
C GLN A 37 -7.53 -5.00 6.84
N GLU A 38 -8.37 -5.88 6.27
CA GLU A 38 -9.18 -5.57 5.08
C GLU A 38 -8.34 -4.98 3.92
N GLY A 39 -7.11 -5.49 3.75
CA GLY A 39 -6.15 -5.05 2.72
C GLY A 39 -5.35 -3.78 3.05
N LYS A 40 -5.70 -3.03 4.09
CA LYS A 40 -5.05 -1.77 4.48
C LYS A 40 -3.92 -2.00 5.49
N VAL A 41 -2.80 -1.31 5.35
CA VAL A 41 -1.66 -1.41 6.30
C VAL A 41 -2.01 -0.69 7.59
N CYS A 42 -1.99 -1.42 8.70
CA CYS A 42 -2.09 -0.87 10.05
C CYS A 42 -0.70 -0.57 10.64
N PHE A 43 0.29 -1.37 10.29
CA PHE A 43 1.68 -1.22 10.74
C PHE A 43 2.64 -1.80 9.71
N SER A 44 3.81 -1.18 9.58
CA SER A 44 4.89 -1.68 8.73
C SER A 44 6.21 -1.58 9.49
N CYS A 45 7.04 -2.62 9.46
CA CYS A 45 8.33 -2.60 10.15
C CYS A 45 9.45 -3.30 9.39
N ILE A 46 10.68 -3.01 9.81
CA ILE A 46 11.90 -3.71 9.43
C ILE A 46 12.50 -4.37 10.68
N CYS A 47 12.70 -5.69 10.61
CA CYS A 47 13.35 -6.49 11.63
C CYS A 47 14.72 -6.94 11.12
N SER A 48 15.76 -6.79 11.95
CA SER A 48 17.08 -7.38 11.69
C SER A 48 17.34 -8.43 12.75
N PHE A 49 17.76 -9.61 12.31
CA PHE A 49 18.08 -10.78 13.12
C PHE A 49 19.56 -11.08 12.94
N LYS A 50 20.18 -11.61 13.98
CA LYS A 50 21.61 -11.91 14.03
C LYS A 50 21.84 -13.28 14.66
N ARG A 51 22.73 -14.08 14.07
CA ARG A 51 23.21 -15.33 14.69
C ARG A 51 24.11 -15.04 15.89
N ASP A 52 24.10 -15.95 16.85
CA ASP A 52 25.09 -15.93 17.91
C ASP A 52 26.48 -16.22 17.35
N GLU A 53 27.41 -15.31 17.57
CA GLU A 53 28.80 -15.42 17.13
C GLU A 53 29.69 -16.09 18.17
N ARG A 54 29.17 -16.32 19.39
CA ARG A 54 29.87 -16.91 20.55
C ARG A 54 31.13 -16.16 20.99
N GLN A 55 31.44 -15.02 20.38
CA GLN A 55 32.54 -14.14 20.74
C GLN A 55 32.03 -12.99 21.61
N ARG A 56 32.71 -12.75 22.74
CA ARG A 56 32.40 -11.66 23.69
C ARG A 56 33.62 -10.77 23.92
N LEU A 57 34.17 -10.24 22.82
CA LEU A 57 35.42 -9.46 22.84
C LEU A 57 35.24 -8.04 23.42
N PHE A 58 34.01 -7.51 23.36
CA PHE A 58 33.66 -6.18 23.86
C PHE A 58 32.24 -6.23 24.42
N ASP A 59 32.08 -5.78 25.67
CA ASP A 59 30.81 -5.75 26.36
C ASP A 59 30.83 -4.63 27.41
N HIS A 60 29.87 -3.71 27.33
CA HIS A 60 29.66 -2.66 28.32
C HIS A 60 28.18 -2.28 28.35
N GLN A 61 27.72 -1.81 29.50
CA GLN A 61 26.36 -1.33 29.72
C GLN A 61 26.36 -0.25 30.80
N PRO A 62 25.33 0.60 30.89
CA PRO A 62 25.18 1.52 32.00
C PRO A 62 24.87 0.78 33.32
N THR A 63 24.98 1.50 34.43
CA THR A 63 24.56 1.02 35.75
C THR A 63 23.10 0.56 35.73
N SER A 64 22.86 -0.64 36.22
CA SER A 64 21.53 -1.29 36.15
C SER A 64 20.46 -0.50 36.91
N ALA A 65 19.20 -0.68 36.53
CA ALA A 65 18.08 -0.12 37.30
C ALA A 65 18.03 -0.71 38.72
N GLN A 66 18.43 -1.97 38.88
CA GLN A 66 18.52 -2.68 40.16
C GLN A 66 19.53 -2.05 41.10
N GLU A 67 20.67 -1.57 40.57
CA GLU A 67 21.66 -0.87 41.37
C GLU A 67 21.22 0.56 41.68
N ARG A 68 20.74 1.31 40.68
CA ARG A 68 20.32 2.72 40.86
C ARG A 68 19.07 2.89 41.73
N PHE A 69 18.13 1.97 41.63
CA PHE A 69 16.84 2.01 42.33
C PHE A 69 16.67 0.84 43.29
N GLY A 70 17.77 0.24 43.75
CA GLY A 70 17.74 -0.98 44.56
C GLY A 70 16.90 -0.84 45.83
N SER A 71 16.95 0.30 46.50
CA SER A 71 16.10 0.58 47.68
C SER A 71 14.61 0.59 47.35
N ILE A 72 14.22 1.12 46.18
CA ILE A 72 12.82 1.18 45.74
C ILE A 72 12.34 -0.21 45.31
N LEU A 73 13.15 -0.91 44.51
CA LEU A 73 12.82 -2.24 43.98
C LEU A 73 12.77 -3.32 45.08
N SER A 74 13.59 -3.19 46.13
CA SER A 74 13.59 -4.12 47.27
C SER A 74 12.55 -3.79 48.34
N ALA A 75 11.90 -2.62 48.28
CA ALA A 75 10.90 -2.21 49.26
C ALA A 75 9.67 -3.13 49.28
N LYS A 76 9.30 -3.72 48.13
CA LYS A 76 8.23 -4.71 48.01
C LYS A 76 8.63 -5.78 47.00
N GLN A 77 8.33 -7.05 47.32
CA GLN A 77 8.46 -8.15 46.37
C GLN A 77 7.56 -7.90 45.15
N PRO A 78 7.95 -8.35 43.94
CA PRO A 78 7.17 -8.12 42.73
C PRO A 78 5.70 -8.54 42.84
N GLU A 79 5.41 -9.67 43.47
CA GLU A 79 4.04 -10.18 43.67
C GLU A 79 3.18 -9.26 44.54
N ALA A 80 3.80 -8.47 45.43
CA ALA A 80 3.13 -7.52 46.31
C ALA A 80 3.02 -6.10 45.71
N GLN A 81 3.65 -5.86 44.56
CA GLN A 81 3.48 -4.62 43.80
C GLN A 81 2.11 -4.60 43.11
N GLU A 82 1.60 -3.40 42.83
CA GLU A 82 0.31 -3.24 42.17
C GLU A 82 0.35 -3.83 40.76
N VAL A 83 -0.73 -4.54 40.38
CA VAL A 83 -0.89 -5.01 39.01
C VAL A 83 -0.97 -3.79 38.09
N SER A 84 -0.21 -3.82 36.99
CA SER A 84 -0.27 -2.77 35.98
C SER A 84 -1.66 -2.77 35.34
N PRO A 85 -2.38 -1.63 35.35
CA PRO A 85 -3.73 -1.53 34.82
C PRO A 85 -3.76 -1.80 33.31
N SER A 86 -4.92 -2.20 32.79
CA SER A 86 -5.15 -2.48 31.38
C SER A 86 -4.97 -1.25 30.50
N VAL A 87 -5.30 -0.07 31.03
CA VAL A 87 -4.94 1.24 30.47
C VAL A 87 -4.37 2.08 31.62
N ASP A 88 -3.07 2.32 31.59
CA ASP A 88 -2.37 3.10 32.63
C ASP A 88 -2.59 4.60 32.49
N ALA A 89 -3.85 5.05 32.48
CA ALA A 89 -4.24 6.45 32.48
C ALA A 89 -5.06 6.76 33.75
N ASP A 90 -4.82 7.93 34.36
CA ASP A 90 -5.48 8.28 35.63
C ASP A 90 -7.01 8.25 35.52
N TRP A 91 -7.56 8.70 34.38
CA TRP A 91 -9.01 8.65 34.14
C TRP A 91 -9.56 7.21 34.05
N TRP A 92 -8.79 6.25 33.52
CA TRP A 92 -9.21 4.85 33.44
C TRP A 92 -9.22 4.23 34.83
N ILE A 93 -8.09 4.37 35.53
CA ILE A 93 -7.89 3.86 36.90
C ILE A 93 -8.98 4.39 37.83
N ASP A 94 -9.30 5.68 37.76
CA ASP A 94 -10.36 6.29 38.58
C ASP A 94 -11.75 5.74 38.24
N ASN A 95 -12.06 5.46 36.97
CA ASN A 95 -13.34 4.88 36.58
C ASN A 95 -13.46 3.41 37.01
N VAL A 96 -12.38 2.64 36.95
CA VAL A 96 -12.32 1.27 37.46
C VAL A 96 -12.53 1.25 38.97
N ARG A 97 -11.83 2.11 39.73
CA ARG A 97 -12.00 2.23 41.18
C ARG A 97 -13.42 2.62 41.58
N ARG A 98 -14.12 3.41 40.77
CA ARG A 98 -15.52 3.79 40.97
C ARG A 98 -16.52 2.72 40.53
N GLY A 99 -16.07 1.64 39.90
CA GLY A 99 -16.94 0.59 39.35
C GLY A 99 -17.67 0.97 38.05
N ASN A 100 -17.26 2.05 37.38
CA ASN A 100 -17.85 2.49 36.12
C ASN A 100 -17.38 1.65 34.92
N ILE A 101 -16.18 1.06 35.03
CA ILE A 101 -15.55 0.22 34.02
C ILE A 101 -15.05 -1.05 34.70
N ALA A 102 -15.28 -2.20 34.09
CA ALA A 102 -14.70 -3.45 34.54
C ALA A 102 -13.23 -3.52 34.09
N GLU A 103 -12.32 -3.82 35.02
CA GLU A 103 -10.93 -4.06 34.69
C GLU A 103 -10.81 -5.38 33.93
N ILE A 104 -10.14 -5.35 32.78
CA ILE A 104 -9.90 -6.53 31.95
C ILE A 104 -8.43 -6.88 32.08
N GLU A 105 -8.17 -8.10 32.53
CA GLU A 105 -6.80 -8.56 32.68
C GLU A 105 -6.12 -8.68 31.30
N PHE A 106 -4.96 -8.06 31.17
CA PHE A 106 -4.23 -8.01 29.90
C PHE A 106 -3.45 -9.32 29.67
N PRO A 107 -3.48 -9.94 28.48
CA PRO A 107 -2.87 -11.26 28.24
C PRO A 107 -1.34 -11.19 28.07
N GLY A 108 -0.70 -12.37 28.15
CA GLY A 108 0.71 -12.61 27.78
C GLY A 108 1.73 -12.42 28.90
N LEU A 109 1.63 -11.34 29.67
CA LEU A 109 2.57 -11.01 30.76
C LEU A 109 1.85 -10.67 32.06
N ASP A 110 2.43 -11.12 33.18
CA ASP A 110 2.13 -10.60 34.51
C ASP A 110 3.03 -9.38 34.71
N VAL A 111 2.43 -8.19 34.82
CA VAL A 111 3.14 -6.90 34.87
C VAL A 111 2.73 -6.14 36.12
N ARG A 112 3.73 -5.67 36.85
CA ARG A 112 3.62 -5.01 38.14
C ARG A 112 4.23 -3.62 38.06
N LYS A 113 3.53 -2.62 38.59
CA LYS A 113 4.00 -1.23 38.61
C LYS A 113 4.70 -0.96 39.94
N VAL A 114 5.98 -0.58 39.85
CA VAL A 114 6.77 -0.23 41.04
C VAL A 114 6.34 1.16 41.51
N ASP A 115 6.19 1.32 42.81
CA ASP A 115 5.87 2.61 43.41
C ASP A 115 7.08 3.56 43.35
N MET A 116 6.99 4.52 42.41
CA MET A 116 8.01 5.55 42.19
C MET A 116 7.56 6.92 42.73
N GLN A 117 6.53 6.99 43.60
CA GLN A 117 5.94 8.27 44.00
C GLN A 117 6.93 9.20 44.67
N ASP A 118 7.66 8.75 45.68
CA ASP A 118 8.60 9.61 46.41
C ASP A 118 9.70 10.16 45.49
N TYR A 119 10.21 9.31 44.60
CA TYR A 119 11.20 9.68 43.59
C TYR A 119 10.65 10.74 42.62
N ASN A 120 9.50 10.45 41.98
CA ASN A 120 8.94 11.33 40.94
C ASN A 120 8.32 12.62 41.51
N HIS A 121 8.00 12.67 42.80
CA HIS A 121 7.48 13.88 43.44
C HIS A 121 8.56 14.82 43.98
N ALA A 122 9.83 14.38 43.99
CA ALA A 122 10.96 15.25 44.31
C ALA A 122 10.96 16.48 43.38
N GLU A 123 11.26 17.64 43.97
CA GLU A 123 11.08 18.92 43.30
C GLU A 123 11.96 19.06 42.05
N ASP A 124 13.18 18.51 42.09
CA ASP A 124 14.06 18.49 40.93
C ASP A 124 13.50 17.63 39.80
N ILE A 125 12.85 16.50 40.10
CA ILE A 125 12.25 15.63 39.08
C ILE A 125 11.02 16.29 38.43
N LYS A 126 10.18 16.98 39.21
CA LYS A 126 9.03 17.72 38.67
C LYS A 126 9.43 18.83 37.70
N GLN A 127 10.56 19.50 37.96
CA GLN A 127 11.08 20.56 37.11
C GLN A 127 11.79 20.03 35.86
N HIS A 128 12.13 18.73 35.84
CA HIS A 128 12.88 18.06 34.79
C HIS A 128 12.16 16.78 34.32
N PRO A 129 11.11 16.90 33.46
CA PRO A 129 10.33 15.76 32.99
C PRO A 129 11.15 14.62 32.38
N GLU A 130 12.32 14.91 31.81
CA GLU A 130 13.28 13.94 31.27
C GLU A 130 13.91 13.03 32.34
N ARG A 131 13.85 13.44 33.61
CA ARG A 131 14.29 12.67 34.78
C ARG A 131 13.17 11.84 35.41
N TYR A 132 11.92 12.03 35.02
CA TYR A 132 10.82 11.18 35.46
C TYR A 132 11.10 9.72 35.11
N ARG A 133 10.81 8.79 36.03
CA ARG A 133 11.03 7.36 35.81
C ARG A 133 9.80 6.54 36.16
N GLN A 134 9.45 5.60 35.30
CA GLN A 134 8.49 4.54 35.60
C GLN A 134 9.22 3.20 35.55
N LEU A 135 9.19 2.46 36.65
CA LEU A 135 9.69 1.08 36.70
C LEU A 135 8.50 0.12 36.68
N THR A 136 8.57 -0.88 35.80
CA THR A 136 7.64 -2.00 35.74
C THR A 136 8.41 -3.31 35.88
N GLN A 137 7.91 -4.20 36.73
CA GLN A 137 8.41 -5.57 36.85
C GLN A 137 7.50 -6.49 36.05
N TYR A 138 8.06 -7.38 35.22
CA TYR A 138 7.25 -8.25 34.38
C TYR A 138 7.80 -9.67 34.28
N ARG A 139 6.91 -10.63 34.08
CA ARG A 139 7.24 -12.05 33.83
C ARG A 139 6.24 -12.70 32.89
N LEU A 140 6.61 -13.86 32.34
CA LEU A 140 5.71 -14.67 31.52
C LEU A 140 4.44 -15.02 32.30
N LYS A 141 3.28 -14.88 31.66
CA LYS A 141 2.00 -15.34 32.20
C LYS A 141 1.62 -16.68 31.59
N GLY A 142 1.35 -17.68 32.43
CA GLY A 142 1.05 -19.04 31.98
C GLY A 142 2.31 -19.84 31.60
N SER A 143 2.15 -20.76 30.64
CA SER A 143 3.21 -21.61 30.09
C SER A 143 3.70 -21.06 28.75
N PRO A 144 4.99 -21.21 28.40
CA PRO A 144 5.47 -20.91 27.05
C PRO A 144 5.03 -21.97 26.01
N ASP A 145 4.54 -23.13 26.46
CA ASP A 145 4.11 -24.22 25.59
C ASP A 145 2.62 -24.09 25.20
N GLU A 146 2.32 -24.37 23.95
CA GLU A 146 0.95 -24.38 23.41
C GLU A 146 0.14 -25.58 23.90
N ASP A 147 0.79 -26.69 24.28
CA ASP A 147 0.16 -27.88 24.86
C ASP A 147 -0.01 -27.68 26.37
N PRO A 148 -1.27 -27.50 26.86
CA PRO A 148 -1.53 -27.30 28.29
C PRO A 148 -1.23 -28.54 29.14
N SER A 149 -1.01 -29.70 28.52
CA SER A 149 -0.66 -30.96 29.18
C SER A 149 0.84 -31.26 29.20
N ALA A 150 1.67 -30.40 28.61
CA ALA A 150 3.12 -30.58 28.58
C ALA A 150 3.70 -30.62 30.00
N THR A 151 4.46 -31.66 30.30
CA THR A 151 5.17 -31.81 31.57
C THR A 151 6.33 -30.82 31.68
N LEU A 152 6.75 -30.46 32.90
CA LEU A 152 7.90 -29.57 33.12
C LEU A 152 9.17 -30.09 32.44
N ALA A 153 9.38 -31.41 32.41
CA ALA A 153 10.53 -32.03 31.72
C ALA A 153 10.49 -31.79 30.20
N GLN A 154 9.31 -31.92 29.57
CA GLN A 154 9.14 -31.65 28.15
C GLN A 154 9.32 -30.16 27.83
N ILE A 155 8.79 -29.28 28.68
CA ILE A 155 8.97 -27.83 28.53
C ILE A 155 10.45 -27.47 28.65
N ARG A 156 11.17 -28.06 29.62
CA ARG A 156 12.61 -27.87 29.78
C ARG A 156 13.40 -28.30 28.55
N GLU A 157 13.15 -29.51 28.06
CA GLU A 157 13.81 -30.04 26.85
C GLU A 157 13.59 -29.12 25.64
N ARG A 158 12.34 -28.67 25.44
CA ARG A 158 11.97 -27.75 24.35
C ARG A 158 12.61 -26.38 24.50
N GLU A 159 12.71 -25.85 25.73
CA GLU A 159 13.39 -24.59 26.01
C GLU A 159 14.90 -24.71 25.78
N GLU A 160 15.55 -25.78 26.27
CA GLU A 160 16.97 -26.04 26.06
C GLU A 160 17.30 -26.15 24.57
N ALA A 161 16.40 -26.74 23.77
CA ALA A 161 16.46 -26.78 22.30
C ALA A 161 16.16 -25.43 21.61
N GLY A 162 15.80 -24.39 22.35
CA GLY A 162 15.54 -23.03 21.85
C GLY A 162 14.16 -22.83 21.21
N LYS A 163 13.20 -23.74 21.41
CA LYS A 163 11.87 -23.65 20.76
C LYS A 163 11.08 -22.39 21.13
N TYR A 164 11.30 -21.84 22.33
CA TYR A 164 10.58 -20.66 22.82
C TYR A 164 11.39 -19.37 22.72
N ASP A 165 12.60 -19.40 22.18
CA ASP A 165 13.51 -18.26 22.18
C ASP A 165 12.91 -17.02 21.48
N ASN A 166 12.24 -17.22 20.34
CA ASN A 166 11.52 -16.16 19.64
C ASN A 166 10.30 -15.67 20.44
N LEU A 167 9.63 -16.56 21.16
CA LEU A 167 8.51 -16.19 22.02
C LEU A 167 8.97 -15.27 23.15
N TYR A 168 10.09 -15.57 23.80
CA TYR A 168 10.65 -14.70 24.84
C TYR A 168 11.06 -13.34 24.30
N ALA A 169 11.69 -13.29 23.12
CA ALA A 169 12.00 -12.04 22.44
C ALA A 169 10.72 -11.20 22.20
N CYS A 170 9.64 -11.83 21.72
CA CYS A 170 8.34 -11.19 21.55
C CYS A 170 7.74 -10.71 22.88
N ALA A 171 7.86 -11.49 23.95
CA ALA A 171 7.38 -11.13 25.28
C ALA A 171 8.10 -9.88 25.83
N HIS A 172 9.42 -9.78 25.67
CA HIS A 172 10.18 -8.56 26.02
C HIS A 172 9.75 -7.35 25.18
N MET A 173 9.63 -7.52 23.86
CA MET A 173 9.16 -6.44 22.97
C MET A 173 7.74 -5.98 23.34
N TYR A 174 6.86 -6.92 23.68
CA TYR A 174 5.50 -6.62 24.10
C TYR A 174 5.46 -5.83 25.41
N SER A 175 6.31 -6.14 26.39
CA SER A 175 6.45 -5.32 27.59
C SER A 175 6.87 -3.89 27.26
N SER A 176 7.78 -3.71 26.29
CA SER A 176 8.32 -2.38 25.95
C SER A 176 7.28 -1.39 25.41
N ASP A 177 6.23 -1.89 24.76
CA ASP A 177 5.13 -1.09 24.18
C ASP A 177 3.89 -1.02 25.09
N LYS A 178 3.70 -2.02 25.97
CA LYS A 178 2.55 -2.07 26.88
C LYS A 178 2.53 -0.85 27.81
N ASN A 179 1.48 -0.03 27.70
CA ASN A 179 1.26 1.20 28.49
C ASN A 179 2.40 2.25 28.39
N SER A 180 3.30 2.12 27.42
CA SER A 180 4.53 2.93 27.31
C SER A 180 4.26 4.43 27.21
N LEU A 181 3.35 4.84 26.33
CA LEU A 181 3.09 6.25 26.05
C LEU A 181 2.43 6.99 27.22
N LEU A 182 1.74 6.26 28.11
CA LEU A 182 0.90 6.85 29.15
C LEU A 182 1.69 7.47 30.29
N LEU A 183 3.00 7.21 30.40
CA LEU A 183 3.87 7.95 31.33
C LEU A 183 4.23 9.36 30.85
N ILE A 184 4.20 9.63 29.55
CA ILE A 184 4.53 10.96 28.98
C ILE A 184 3.64 12.05 29.58
N PRO A 185 2.29 11.96 29.53
CA PRO A 185 1.44 13.01 30.12
C PRO A 185 1.67 13.14 31.64
N ARG A 186 1.98 12.06 32.36
CA ARG A 186 2.27 12.13 33.80
C ARG A 186 3.56 12.87 34.10
N ALA A 187 4.63 12.57 33.37
CA ALA A 187 5.91 13.26 33.49
C ALA A 187 5.79 14.77 33.20
N LEU A 188 4.89 15.15 32.30
CA LEU A 188 4.59 16.55 31.96
C LEU A 188 3.57 17.23 32.90
N GLY A 189 3.05 16.51 33.91
CA GLY A 189 2.00 17.04 34.79
C GLY A 189 0.62 17.24 34.12
N ILE A 190 0.40 16.62 32.96
CA ILE A 190 -0.82 16.74 32.15
C ILE A 190 -1.81 15.63 32.54
N ARG A 191 -2.93 16.01 33.15
CA ARG A 191 -4.01 15.07 33.50
C ARG A 191 -5.06 14.88 32.42
N ASN A 192 -5.27 15.90 31.59
CA ASN A 192 -6.34 15.93 30.60
C ASN A 192 -5.77 16.09 29.18
N TRP A 193 -5.95 15.05 28.36
CA TRP A 193 -5.57 15.02 26.95
C TRP A 193 -6.71 14.39 26.14
N THR A 194 -6.74 14.63 24.82
CA THR A 194 -7.85 14.20 23.96
C THR A 194 -7.50 12.98 23.12
N GLU A 195 -6.28 12.94 22.59
CA GLU A 195 -5.83 11.84 21.72
C GLU A 195 -4.36 11.54 22.02
N MET A 196 -4.02 10.26 21.99
CA MET A 196 -2.66 9.77 22.08
C MET A 196 -2.52 8.54 21.20
N GLY A 197 -1.40 8.40 20.50
CA GLY A 197 -1.16 7.26 19.62
C GLY A 197 0.30 7.10 19.25
N SER A 198 0.71 5.85 19.06
CA SER A 198 2.05 5.50 18.59
C SER A 198 2.22 5.92 17.14
N LEU A 199 3.38 6.49 16.79
CA LEU A 199 3.75 6.81 15.42
C LEU A 199 4.83 5.85 14.92
N THR A 200 5.91 5.70 15.68
CA THR A 200 7.02 4.80 15.35
C THR A 200 7.53 4.12 16.61
N LEU A 201 7.91 2.84 16.54
CA LEU A 201 8.54 2.09 17.61
C LEU A 201 9.82 1.43 17.09
N THR A 202 10.91 1.59 17.82
CA THR A 202 12.18 0.89 17.62
C THR A 202 12.49 0.08 18.87
N VAL A 203 12.83 -1.20 18.70
CA VAL A 203 13.33 -2.07 19.78
C VAL A 203 14.62 -2.74 19.32
N ILE A 204 15.67 -2.65 20.15
CA ILE A 204 16.97 -3.29 19.94
C ILE A 204 17.15 -4.29 21.07
N LEU A 205 17.36 -5.56 20.74
CA LEU A 205 17.71 -6.60 21.70
C LEU A 205 19.24 -6.80 21.65
N HIS A 206 19.89 -6.60 22.79
CA HIS A 206 21.35 -6.56 22.92
C HIS A 206 21.96 -7.92 23.26
N ARG A 207 21.17 -8.83 23.83
CA ARG A 207 21.59 -10.18 24.22
C ARG A 207 20.99 -11.23 23.31
N HIS A 208 21.57 -12.43 23.32
CA HIS A 208 21.05 -13.59 22.59
C HIS A 208 20.02 -14.36 23.44
N ALA A 209 19.35 -15.31 22.79
CA ALA A 209 18.13 -15.92 23.27
C ALA A 209 18.16 -16.51 24.69
N GLU A 210 19.26 -17.16 25.10
CA GLU A 210 19.39 -17.74 26.44
C GLU A 210 19.19 -16.70 27.56
N ALA A 211 19.73 -15.49 27.37
CA ALA A 211 19.59 -14.39 28.33
C ALA A 211 18.16 -13.81 28.39
N MET A 212 17.33 -14.11 27.40
CA MET A 212 15.92 -13.69 27.34
C MET A 212 14.97 -14.73 27.95
N ARG A 213 15.45 -15.95 28.26
CA ARG A 213 14.59 -17.03 28.75
C ARG A 213 13.95 -16.65 30.08
N MET A 214 12.63 -16.76 30.14
CA MET A 214 11.83 -16.30 31.26
C MET A 214 11.60 -17.35 32.34
N ILE A 215 12.10 -18.58 32.16
CA ILE A 215 12.03 -19.66 33.16
C ILE A 215 13.35 -19.78 33.92
N ASP A 216 13.27 -20.01 35.23
CA ASP A 216 14.37 -20.22 36.15
C ASP A 216 14.44 -21.69 36.60
N TRP A 217 15.04 -22.53 35.76
CA TRP A 217 15.20 -23.96 36.07
C TRP A 217 16.07 -24.26 37.29
N SER A 218 16.81 -23.27 37.82
CA SER A 218 17.60 -23.45 39.05
C SER A 218 16.72 -23.57 40.31
N ARG A 219 15.46 -23.16 40.20
CA ARG A 219 14.49 -23.17 41.30
C ARG A 219 13.56 -24.37 41.32
N VAL A 220 13.56 -25.21 40.28
CA VAL A 220 12.68 -26.39 40.21
C VAL A 220 13.11 -27.42 41.25
N GLY A 221 12.27 -27.62 42.26
CA GLY A 221 12.33 -28.77 43.16
C GLY A 221 11.62 -30.00 42.60
N GLU A 222 11.88 -31.19 43.16
CA GLU A 222 11.29 -32.46 42.71
C GLU A 222 9.73 -32.50 42.79
N GLU A 223 9.10 -31.59 43.53
CA GLU A 223 7.65 -31.56 43.80
C GLU A 223 6.91 -30.31 43.28
N GLU A 224 7.56 -29.39 42.55
CA GLU A 224 6.90 -28.16 42.08
C GLU A 224 5.93 -28.38 40.92
N THR A 225 4.69 -27.92 41.07
CA THR A 225 3.64 -27.97 40.02
C THR A 225 3.58 -26.72 39.15
N GLU A 226 4.27 -25.63 39.52
CA GLU A 226 4.25 -24.36 38.77
C GLU A 226 5.62 -24.04 38.16
N LEU A 227 5.62 -23.50 36.94
CA LEU A 227 6.83 -23.03 36.26
C LEU A 227 7.50 -21.87 37.04
N PRO A 228 8.77 -21.99 37.45
CA PRO A 228 9.49 -20.92 38.12
C PRO A 228 9.83 -19.82 37.11
N LYS A 229 9.11 -18.69 37.15
CA LYS A 229 9.28 -17.59 36.19
C LYS A 229 10.18 -16.49 36.77
N LYS A 230 11.00 -15.88 35.91
CA LYS A 230 11.88 -14.75 36.25
C LYS A 230 11.15 -13.41 36.16
N TRP A 231 11.48 -12.52 37.09
CA TRP A 231 11.04 -11.12 37.06
C TRP A 231 12.09 -10.23 36.39
N PHE A 232 11.69 -9.58 35.31
CA PHE A 232 12.48 -8.61 34.57
C PHE A 232 12.05 -7.19 34.96
N VAL A 233 12.91 -6.21 34.73
CA VAL A 233 12.60 -4.79 34.99
C VAL A 233 12.60 -4.02 33.68
N GLN A 234 11.55 -3.24 33.42
CA GLN A 234 11.54 -2.20 32.41
C GLN A 234 11.62 -0.84 33.11
N GLU A 235 12.61 -0.03 32.71
CA GLU A 235 12.75 1.36 33.12
C GLU A 235 12.36 2.26 31.95
N GLY A 236 11.28 3.04 32.07
CA GLY A 236 10.79 3.96 31.05
C GLY A 236 10.85 5.44 31.47
N TRP A 237 11.09 6.33 30.51
CA TRP A 237 11.07 7.78 30.66
C TRP A 237 10.72 8.52 29.35
N THR A 238 10.60 9.85 29.42
CA THR A 238 10.36 10.71 28.25
C THR A 238 11.50 11.71 28.06
N PRO A 239 12.46 11.48 27.15
CA PRO A 239 13.60 12.37 26.99
C PRO A 239 13.20 13.74 26.40
N GLN A 240 12.12 13.80 25.63
CA GLN A 240 11.67 15.01 24.97
C GLN A 240 10.18 14.96 24.62
N ALA A 241 9.50 16.09 24.78
CA ALA A 241 8.14 16.31 24.28
C ALA A 241 7.97 17.74 23.75
N GLY A 242 7.16 17.91 22.71
CA GLY A 242 6.94 19.19 22.04
C GLY A 242 6.15 19.02 20.75
N GLU A 243 5.59 20.12 20.21
CA GLU A 243 4.86 20.12 18.93
C GLU A 243 3.76 19.04 18.81
N ASN A 244 3.01 18.82 19.89
CA ASN A 244 1.98 17.76 20.00
C ASN A 244 2.52 16.33 19.83
N ARG A 245 3.78 16.12 20.20
CA ARG A 245 4.45 14.82 20.22
C ARG A 245 5.20 14.58 21.53
N GLY A 246 5.46 13.32 21.82
CA GLY A 246 6.29 12.91 22.95
C GLY A 246 7.07 11.65 22.60
N VAL A 247 8.28 11.55 23.12
CA VAL A 247 9.13 10.38 22.95
C VAL A 247 9.10 9.56 24.23
N HIS A 248 8.93 8.25 24.10
CA HIS A 248 9.16 7.31 25.17
C HIS A 248 10.44 6.52 24.90
N GLU A 249 11.32 6.44 25.89
CA GLU A 249 12.49 5.57 25.87
C GLU A 249 12.40 4.57 27.02
N SER A 250 12.85 3.33 26.79
CA SER A 250 12.98 2.36 27.89
C SER A 250 14.14 1.39 27.77
N HIS A 251 14.58 0.89 28.93
CA HIS A 251 15.57 -0.16 29.08
C HIS A 251 14.95 -1.40 29.72
N LEU A 252 15.23 -2.57 29.15
CA LEU A 252 14.78 -3.87 29.65
C LEU A 252 15.95 -4.59 30.31
N TRP A 253 15.82 -4.96 31.58
CA TRP A 253 16.87 -5.53 32.41
C TRP A 253 16.52 -6.95 32.85
N SER A 254 17.51 -7.86 32.81
CA SER A 254 17.43 -9.19 33.42
C SER A 254 17.36 -9.07 34.96
N PRO A 255 16.95 -10.13 35.68
CA PRO A 255 16.96 -10.13 37.15
C PRO A 255 18.33 -9.77 37.74
N GLU A 256 19.41 -10.19 37.08
CA GLU A 256 20.81 -9.99 37.46
C GLU A 256 21.34 -8.60 37.07
N GLY A 257 20.52 -7.74 36.46
CA GLY A 257 20.90 -6.39 36.05
C GLY A 257 21.61 -6.32 34.70
N VAL A 258 21.47 -7.33 33.83
CA VAL A 258 22.00 -7.28 32.45
C VAL A 258 21.03 -6.52 31.55
N LEU A 259 21.53 -5.58 30.75
CA LEU A 259 20.70 -4.86 29.78
C LEU A 259 20.36 -5.78 28.59
N LEU A 260 19.09 -6.18 28.50
CA LEU A 260 18.57 -7.09 27.46
C LEU A 260 18.14 -6.34 26.20
N GLY A 261 17.54 -5.16 26.36
CA GLY A 261 17.04 -4.40 25.22
C GLY A 261 16.77 -2.94 25.54
N THR A 262 16.71 -2.14 24.47
CA THR A 262 16.34 -0.72 24.50
C THR A 262 15.20 -0.47 23.54
N SER A 263 14.21 0.34 23.94
CA SER A 263 13.13 0.79 23.07
C SER A 263 13.10 2.31 22.94
N LEU A 264 12.74 2.80 21.76
CA LEU A 264 12.47 4.20 21.46
C LEU A 264 11.15 4.29 20.70
N GLN A 265 10.22 5.10 21.20
CA GLN A 265 8.88 5.22 20.64
C GLN A 265 8.49 6.68 20.48
N ASP A 266 8.15 7.04 19.25
CA ASP A 266 7.58 8.33 18.91
C ASP A 266 6.06 8.27 18.99
N SER A 267 5.45 9.33 19.54
CA SER A 267 4.01 9.39 19.75
C SER A 267 3.43 10.76 19.45
N MET A 268 2.15 10.75 19.08
CA MET A 268 1.29 11.92 19.04
C MET A 268 0.65 12.10 20.42
N LEU A 269 0.63 13.33 20.93
CA LEU A 269 -0.10 13.75 22.13
C LEU A 269 -0.88 15.03 21.83
N ARG A 270 -2.21 14.97 21.86
CA ARG A 270 -3.07 16.15 21.62
C ARG A 270 -3.80 16.56 22.88
N LEU A 271 -3.75 17.86 23.16
CA LEU A 271 -4.45 18.49 24.27
C LEU A 271 -5.76 19.13 23.78
N ARG A 272 -6.72 19.27 24.69
CA ARG A 272 -7.99 19.95 24.40
C ARG A 272 -7.72 21.43 24.11
N LYS A 273 -8.15 21.93 22.94
CA LYS A 273 -8.10 23.38 22.62
C LYS A 273 -8.96 24.16 23.62
N LEU A 274 -8.38 25.14 24.33
CA LEU A 274 -9.14 26.09 25.14
C LEU A 274 -10.10 26.89 24.24
N GLY A 275 -11.39 26.94 24.59
CA GLY A 275 -12.38 27.82 23.92
C GLY A 275 -13.59 27.15 23.27
N LYS A 276 -13.74 25.82 23.29
CA LYS A 276 -14.98 25.14 22.86
C LYS A 276 -15.74 24.53 24.03
N THR A 277 -16.99 24.96 24.23
CA THR A 277 -17.96 24.41 25.18
C THR A 277 -18.17 22.91 24.96
N PRO A 278 -18.34 22.12 26.04
CA PRO A 278 -18.46 20.67 25.94
C PRO A 278 -19.77 20.28 25.27
N LYS A 279 -19.71 19.60 24.13
CA LYS A 279 -20.78 18.64 23.80
C LYS A 279 -20.57 17.46 24.75
N PHE A 280 -21.58 17.11 25.54
CA PHE A 280 -21.60 15.86 26.28
C PHE A 280 -21.31 14.72 25.29
N LEU A 281 -20.14 14.12 25.41
CA LEU A 281 -19.71 12.94 24.65
C LEU A 281 -20.15 11.71 25.42
N THR A 282 -21.35 11.22 25.15
CA THR A 282 -21.81 9.87 25.55
C THR A 282 -21.25 8.77 24.64
N THR A 283 -20.20 9.04 23.86
CA THR A 283 -19.51 8.01 23.07
C THR A 283 -18.06 8.42 22.90
N PHE A 284 -17.23 8.14 23.92
CA PHE A 284 -15.80 7.98 23.67
C PHE A 284 -15.64 6.70 22.86
N SER A 285 -15.24 6.84 21.59
CA SER A 285 -14.84 5.69 20.79
C SER A 285 -13.51 5.21 21.36
N VAL A 286 -13.57 4.16 22.18
CA VAL A 286 -12.43 3.47 22.79
C VAL A 286 -11.48 2.88 21.72
N SER A 287 -11.87 2.90 20.46
CA SER A 287 -11.12 2.35 19.32
C SER A 287 -9.76 3.01 19.04
N LEU A 288 -9.50 4.25 19.49
CA LEU A 288 -8.18 4.88 19.30
C LEU A 288 -7.14 4.52 20.37
N LEU A 289 -7.56 4.04 21.54
CA LEU A 289 -6.65 3.66 22.63
C LEU A 289 -6.10 2.24 22.48
N PHE A 290 -6.73 1.40 21.66
CA PHE A 290 -6.32 0.00 21.42
C PHE A 290 -5.25 -0.18 20.33
N GLN A 291 -4.65 0.91 19.81
CA GLN A 291 -3.76 0.86 18.65
C GLN A 291 -2.40 0.18 18.91
N SER A 292 -1.98 -0.03 20.16
CA SER A 292 -0.72 -0.73 20.52
C SER A 292 -0.92 -2.13 21.10
N HIS A 293 -2.13 -2.69 21.07
CA HIS A 293 -2.50 -3.74 22.02
C HIS A 293 -2.58 -5.17 21.47
N TYR A 294 -2.37 -5.38 20.16
CA TYR A 294 -2.49 -6.72 19.54
C TYR A 294 -1.45 -7.05 18.46
N PHE A 295 -0.32 -6.34 18.43
CA PHE A 295 0.70 -6.58 17.39
C PHE A 295 1.50 -7.88 17.56
N PHE A 296 1.40 -8.53 18.72
CA PHE A 296 1.98 -9.85 18.98
C PHE A 296 0.90 -10.79 19.55
N SER A 297 0.04 -11.30 18.67
CA SER A 297 -0.77 -12.49 18.98
C SER A 297 0.08 -13.75 18.77
N LEU A 298 -0.01 -14.66 19.73
CA LEU A 298 0.99 -15.67 20.08
C LEU A 298 0.78 -17.00 19.34
N THR A 299 0.37 -16.96 18.07
CA THR A 299 0.22 -18.17 17.25
C THR A 299 0.73 -17.91 15.84
N THR A 300 1.53 -18.85 15.32
CA THR A 300 2.18 -18.89 13.99
C THR A 300 3.61 -18.33 13.91
N LEU A 301 4.54 -18.94 14.66
CA LEU A 301 5.98 -18.87 14.35
C LEU A 301 6.70 -20.20 14.69
N ASN A 302 6.06 -21.32 14.33
CA ASN A 302 6.72 -22.62 14.26
C ASN A 302 6.91 -22.97 12.78
N LEU A 303 8.04 -22.56 12.20
CA LEU A 303 8.61 -23.14 10.96
C LEU A 303 10.00 -22.51 10.76
N ILE A 304 11.05 -23.31 11.02
CA ILE A 304 12.34 -23.40 10.32
C ILE A 304 13.34 -24.07 11.28
N VAL A 305 13.48 -25.38 11.13
CA VAL A 305 14.69 -26.13 11.48
C VAL A 305 15.52 -26.17 10.20
N PHE A 306 16.79 -25.74 10.24
CA PHE A 306 17.70 -25.84 9.09
C PHE A 306 18.37 -27.21 9.09
N ASP A 307 18.17 -27.95 7.99
CA ASP A 307 19.04 -29.05 7.56
C ASP A 307 20.04 -28.51 6.52
N SER A 308 21.27 -29.00 6.59
CA SER A 308 22.45 -28.47 5.92
C SER A 308 22.96 -29.46 4.88
N SER A 309 22.84 -29.13 3.59
CA SER A 309 23.78 -29.63 2.56
C SER A 309 23.58 -28.97 1.19
N SER A 310 24.71 -28.83 0.48
CA SER A 310 24.90 -28.44 -0.93
C SER A 310 25.01 -26.93 -1.25
N SER A 311 26.24 -26.45 -1.11
CA SER A 311 26.80 -25.30 -1.82
C SER A 311 27.22 -25.68 -3.24
N ASN A 312 26.87 -24.87 -4.25
CA ASN A 312 27.74 -24.46 -5.37
C ASN A 312 26.98 -23.53 -6.33
N LEU A 313 27.48 -22.31 -6.53
CA LEU A 313 27.05 -21.41 -7.61
C LEU A 313 28.31 -20.93 -8.35
N SER A 314 28.41 -21.32 -9.61
CA SER A 314 29.39 -20.80 -10.57
C SER A 314 28.64 -20.12 -11.73
N THR A 315 29.23 -19.02 -12.21
CA THR A 315 28.94 -18.21 -13.40
C THR A 315 28.25 -18.93 -14.56
N MET A 316 27.21 -18.33 -15.16
CA MET A 316 26.75 -18.68 -16.51
C MET A 316 26.36 -17.46 -17.37
N SER A 317 26.95 -17.48 -18.57
CA SER A 317 26.66 -16.69 -19.76
C SER A 317 25.30 -17.06 -20.37
N LEU A 318 24.69 -16.14 -21.13
CA LEU A 318 23.51 -16.37 -21.98
C LEU A 318 23.86 -17.35 -23.11
N GLN A 319 23.86 -18.66 -22.83
CA GLN A 319 23.75 -19.72 -23.82
C GLN A 319 23.33 -21.04 -23.16
N ALA A 320 22.03 -21.36 -23.29
CA ALA A 320 21.36 -22.67 -23.29
C ALA A 320 19.94 -22.46 -22.73
N ILE A 321 18.93 -22.67 -23.57
CA ILE A 321 17.53 -22.80 -23.15
C ILE A 321 17.47 -24.07 -22.27
N PRO A 322 17.13 -23.98 -20.97
CA PRO A 322 16.94 -25.17 -20.15
C PRO A 322 15.72 -25.94 -20.68
N GLY A 323 15.79 -27.27 -20.67
CA GLY A 323 14.80 -28.16 -21.26
C GLY A 323 13.37 -27.93 -20.75
N HIS A 324 12.42 -28.09 -21.69
CA HIS A 324 10.97 -28.06 -21.48
C HIS A 324 10.52 -28.79 -20.21
N HIS A 325 9.87 -28.08 -19.29
CA HIS A 325 8.96 -28.66 -18.31
C HIS A 325 7.52 -28.60 -18.89
N PRO A 326 6.87 -29.74 -19.19
CA PRO A 326 5.60 -29.72 -19.94
C PRO A 326 4.40 -29.17 -19.16
N ASP A 327 4.43 -29.13 -17.82
CA ASP A 327 3.27 -28.76 -17.00
C ASP A 327 3.68 -27.92 -15.79
N LEU A 328 3.67 -26.59 -15.94
CA LEU A 328 3.79 -25.67 -14.80
C LEU A 328 2.41 -25.47 -14.18
N PRO A 329 2.27 -25.61 -12.85
CA PRO A 329 0.98 -25.41 -12.20
C PRO A 329 0.58 -23.93 -12.29
N SER A 330 -0.70 -23.69 -12.58
CA SER A 330 -1.31 -22.36 -12.56
C SER A 330 -1.31 -21.81 -11.13
N GLY A 331 -1.17 -20.49 -10.98
CA GLY A 331 -1.38 -19.81 -9.69
C GLY A 331 -2.82 -19.97 -9.15
N PRO A 332 -3.11 -19.43 -7.94
CA PRO A 332 -4.44 -19.54 -7.33
C PRO A 332 -5.54 -19.01 -8.26
N GLY A 333 -6.69 -19.68 -8.23
CA GLY A 333 -7.84 -19.33 -9.05
C GLY A 333 -8.54 -18.06 -8.57
N VAL A 334 -8.86 -17.17 -9.52
CA VAL A 334 -9.49 -15.86 -9.27
C VAL A 334 -10.97 -16.01 -8.88
N PHE A 335 -11.64 -17.06 -9.33
CA PHE A 335 -13.07 -17.27 -9.09
C PHE A 335 -13.32 -18.51 -8.23
N THR A 336 -14.29 -18.44 -7.33
CA THR A 336 -14.77 -19.64 -6.62
C THR A 336 -15.58 -20.53 -7.56
N LEU A 337 -15.68 -21.83 -7.26
CA LEU A 337 -16.52 -22.75 -8.05
C LEU A 337 -17.99 -22.32 -8.10
N GLU A 338 -18.52 -21.71 -7.03
CA GLU A 338 -19.88 -21.16 -7.00
C GLU A 338 -20.03 -19.97 -7.98
N GLN A 339 -19.01 -19.10 -8.05
CA GLN A 339 -18.99 -17.97 -8.97
C GLN A 339 -18.88 -18.43 -10.44
N ILE A 340 -18.01 -19.40 -10.74
CA ILE A 340 -17.87 -19.98 -12.08
C ILE A 340 -19.20 -20.55 -12.56
N ARG A 341 -19.83 -21.42 -11.75
CA ARG A 341 -21.15 -22.00 -12.07
C ARG A 341 -22.21 -20.91 -12.27
N CYS A 342 -22.22 -19.88 -11.43
CA CYS A 342 -23.17 -18.78 -11.57
C CYS A 342 -23.00 -18.00 -12.89
N LEU A 343 -21.76 -17.81 -13.36
CA LEU A 343 -21.47 -17.13 -14.61
C LEU A 343 -21.76 -18.03 -15.83
N GLU A 344 -21.53 -19.34 -15.72
CA GLU A 344 -21.91 -20.34 -16.74
C GLU A 344 -23.42 -20.45 -16.90
N GLU A 345 -24.17 -20.53 -15.80
CA GLU A 345 -25.65 -20.50 -15.81
C GLU A 345 -26.22 -19.20 -16.39
N ALA A 346 -25.45 -18.12 -16.37
CA ALA A 346 -25.82 -16.84 -16.97
C ALA A 346 -25.36 -16.72 -18.44
N ALA A 347 -24.74 -17.76 -19.01
CA ALA A 347 -24.10 -17.74 -20.33
C ALA A 347 -23.05 -16.63 -20.50
N ILE A 348 -22.53 -16.09 -19.39
CA ILE A 348 -21.46 -15.07 -19.38
C ILE A 348 -20.10 -15.73 -19.52
N LEU A 349 -19.86 -16.85 -18.82
CA LEU A 349 -18.66 -17.65 -18.98
C LEU A 349 -19.01 -18.89 -19.81
N LEU A 350 -18.48 -18.99 -21.02
CA LEU A 350 -18.82 -20.10 -21.91
C LEU A 350 -18.12 -21.40 -21.47
N PRO A 351 -18.78 -22.57 -21.59
CA PRO A 351 -18.19 -23.86 -21.23
C PRO A 351 -16.87 -24.12 -21.95
N GLU A 352 -15.94 -24.79 -21.29
CA GLU A 352 -14.65 -25.14 -21.90
C GLU A 352 -14.87 -26.16 -23.03
N PRO A 353 -14.36 -25.93 -24.26
CA PRO A 353 -14.54 -26.88 -25.37
C PRO A 353 -13.88 -28.25 -25.12
N GLN A 354 -12.86 -28.28 -24.27
CA GLN A 354 -12.13 -29.48 -23.83
C GLN A 354 -11.63 -29.28 -22.39
N PRO A 355 -11.71 -30.29 -21.51
CA PRO A 355 -11.11 -30.20 -20.18
C PRO A 355 -9.57 -30.08 -20.32
N ASN A 356 -8.98 -29.01 -19.77
CA ASN A 356 -7.54 -28.74 -19.62
C ASN A 356 -6.79 -28.06 -20.79
N ALA A 357 -7.45 -27.39 -21.75
CA ALA A 357 -6.74 -26.98 -22.97
C ALA A 357 -6.03 -25.60 -22.93
N SER A 358 -6.43 -24.64 -22.08
CA SER A 358 -5.84 -23.29 -22.23
C SER A 358 -5.74 -22.38 -21.00
N GLY A 359 -6.20 -22.76 -19.81
CA GLY A 359 -6.19 -21.89 -18.62
C GLY A 359 -7.00 -20.58 -18.74
N LYS A 360 -7.55 -20.30 -19.94
CA LYS A 360 -8.40 -19.16 -20.31
C LYS A 360 -9.83 -19.63 -20.52
N ARG A 361 -10.78 -18.74 -20.24
CA ARG A 361 -12.21 -18.97 -20.53
C ARG A 361 -12.75 -17.85 -21.39
N LYS A 362 -13.68 -18.19 -22.28
CA LYS A 362 -14.36 -17.23 -23.13
C LYS A 362 -15.50 -16.57 -22.35
N VAL A 363 -15.46 -15.25 -22.27
CA VAL A 363 -16.53 -14.40 -21.72
C VAL A 363 -17.42 -13.95 -22.88
N SER A 364 -18.73 -13.93 -22.68
CA SER A 364 -19.74 -13.47 -23.63
C SER A 364 -20.76 -12.60 -22.90
N ALA A 365 -20.61 -11.27 -22.96
CA ALA A 365 -21.49 -10.34 -22.25
C ALA A 365 -21.65 -9.00 -22.97
N ALA A 366 -22.81 -8.37 -22.83
CA ALA A 366 -23.01 -6.96 -23.12
C ALA A 366 -22.72 -6.12 -21.86
N PHE A 367 -22.20 -4.91 -22.02
CA PHE A 367 -21.88 -4.02 -20.90
C PHE A 367 -22.71 -2.74 -21.01
N SER A 368 -23.49 -2.44 -19.98
CA SER A 368 -24.31 -1.21 -19.95
C SER A 368 -23.60 -0.11 -19.17
N ALA A 369 -23.69 1.12 -19.67
CA ALA A 369 -23.13 2.29 -19.00
C ALA A 369 -23.82 2.54 -17.64
N PRO A 370 -23.09 3.11 -16.66
CA PRO A 370 -23.71 3.64 -15.45
C PRO A 370 -24.86 4.58 -15.77
N ARG A 371 -26.01 4.37 -15.12
CA ARG A 371 -27.19 5.25 -15.24
C ARG A 371 -27.22 6.27 -14.10
N SER A 372 -27.74 7.46 -14.38
CA SER A 372 -28.07 8.43 -13.34
C SER A 372 -29.15 7.84 -12.43
N VAL A 373 -28.93 7.90 -11.12
CA VAL A 373 -29.91 7.46 -10.13
C VAL A 373 -31.04 8.50 -10.12
N SER A 374 -32.09 8.27 -10.90
CA SER A 374 -33.30 9.08 -10.80
C SER A 374 -33.86 8.93 -9.40
N SER A 375 -34.11 10.05 -8.73
CA SER A 375 -34.72 10.17 -7.41
C SER A 375 -36.09 9.47 -7.36
N SER A 376 -36.12 8.19 -7.02
CA SER A 376 -37.34 7.45 -6.70
C SER A 376 -37.13 6.56 -5.48
N SER A 377 -36.78 7.19 -4.36
CA SER A 377 -37.20 6.72 -3.04
C SER A 377 -37.10 7.89 -2.06
N THR A 378 -38.26 8.48 -1.78
CA THR A 378 -38.50 9.45 -0.71
C THR A 378 -38.07 8.86 0.64
N SER A 379 -37.02 9.42 1.23
CA SER A 379 -37.00 9.67 2.67
C SER A 379 -36.04 10.81 2.99
N SER A 380 -36.59 11.79 3.69
CA SER A 380 -36.05 13.07 4.07
C SER A 380 -34.89 12.99 5.06
N SER A 381 -33.78 13.66 4.76
CA SER A 381 -33.19 14.69 5.64
C SER A 381 -31.93 15.29 5.01
N SER A 382 -31.82 16.60 5.20
CA SER A 382 -30.88 17.56 4.63
C SER A 382 -29.41 17.30 4.94
N SER A 383 -28.61 17.06 3.90
CA SER A 383 -27.42 17.86 3.61
C SER A 383 -27.12 17.70 2.11
N SER A 384 -27.08 18.81 1.37
CA SER A 384 -26.67 18.81 -0.03
C SER A 384 -25.18 18.44 -0.11
N SER A 385 -24.84 17.15 -0.21
CA SER A 385 -23.47 16.74 -0.51
C SER A 385 -23.19 17.11 -1.96
N SER A 386 -22.55 18.25 -2.17
CA SER A 386 -22.06 18.64 -3.50
C SER A 386 -21.13 17.54 -4.03
N SER A 387 -21.43 17.02 -5.22
CA SER A 387 -20.61 16.02 -5.89
C SER A 387 -19.17 16.51 -6.03
N SER A 388 -18.20 15.62 -5.84
CA SER A 388 -16.78 15.93 -5.94
C SER A 388 -16.20 15.75 -7.34
N ALA A 389 -16.86 14.93 -8.18
CA ALA A 389 -16.57 14.82 -9.61
C ALA A 389 -17.83 14.42 -10.38
N SER A 390 -17.75 14.44 -11.70
CA SER A 390 -18.75 13.81 -12.55
C SER A 390 -18.11 12.85 -13.56
N VAL A 391 -18.90 11.92 -14.08
CA VAL A 391 -18.48 10.94 -15.08
C VAL A 391 -19.46 10.90 -16.25
N ALA A 392 -18.90 10.90 -17.45
CA ALA A 392 -19.56 10.58 -18.71
C ALA A 392 -18.96 9.29 -19.27
N THR A 393 -19.74 8.53 -20.02
CA THR A 393 -19.26 7.29 -20.65
C THR A 393 -19.62 7.25 -22.13
N HIS A 394 -18.72 6.72 -22.97
CA HIS A 394 -18.89 6.58 -24.41
C HIS A 394 -18.55 5.16 -24.86
N GLY A 395 -19.23 4.69 -25.91
CA GLY A 395 -18.98 3.37 -26.53
C GLY A 395 -19.83 2.23 -25.98
N PHE A 396 -20.27 2.32 -24.71
CA PHE A 396 -21.06 1.27 -24.04
C PHE A 396 -22.42 1.05 -24.72
N GLN A 397 -22.61 -0.14 -25.29
CA GLN A 397 -23.83 -0.53 -26.01
C GLN A 397 -24.48 -1.74 -25.32
N PRO A 398 -25.60 -1.57 -24.59
CA PRO A 398 -26.23 -2.65 -23.80
C PRO A 398 -26.80 -3.79 -24.66
N ASN A 399 -26.96 -3.57 -25.97
CA ASN A 399 -27.53 -4.53 -26.91
C ASN A 399 -26.47 -5.27 -27.75
N VAL A 400 -25.19 -5.00 -27.53
CA VAL A 400 -24.09 -5.62 -28.29
C VAL A 400 -23.32 -6.57 -27.37
N ILE A 401 -23.46 -7.87 -27.63
CA ILE A 401 -22.70 -8.91 -26.92
C ILE A 401 -21.25 -8.88 -27.40
N ARG A 402 -20.34 -8.91 -26.43
CA ARG A 402 -18.90 -8.85 -26.61
C ARG A 402 -18.29 -10.17 -26.20
N THR A 403 -17.33 -10.67 -26.98
CA THR A 403 -16.65 -11.93 -26.66
C THR A 403 -15.14 -11.75 -26.53
N PHE A 404 -14.56 -12.20 -25.43
CA PHE A 404 -13.12 -12.13 -25.21
C PHE A 404 -12.66 -13.25 -24.27
N ASP A 405 -11.37 -13.62 -24.34
CA ASP A 405 -10.80 -14.65 -23.48
C ASP A 405 -10.20 -14.03 -22.21
N ILE A 406 -10.39 -14.68 -21.06
CA ILE A 406 -9.87 -14.23 -19.77
C ILE A 406 -9.14 -15.37 -19.05
N PRO A 407 -7.88 -15.17 -18.59
CA PRO A 407 -7.21 -16.07 -17.67
C PRO A 407 -8.01 -16.22 -16.36
N LEU A 408 -8.10 -17.43 -15.84
CA LEU A 408 -8.78 -17.70 -14.56
C LEU A 408 -7.85 -17.74 -13.34
N ALA A 409 -6.54 -17.79 -13.54
CA ALA A 409 -5.53 -17.74 -12.48
C ALA A 409 -5.06 -16.29 -12.24
N GLU A 410 -4.64 -15.99 -11.01
CA GLU A 410 -4.04 -14.70 -10.68
C GLU A 410 -2.69 -14.51 -11.40
N GLU A 411 -1.90 -15.57 -11.50
CA GLU A 411 -0.56 -15.57 -12.08
C GLU A 411 -0.33 -16.84 -12.90
N SER A 412 -0.13 -16.69 -14.21
CA SER A 412 0.12 -17.82 -15.11
C SER A 412 0.78 -17.39 -16.42
N VAL A 413 1.17 -18.35 -17.25
CA VAL A 413 1.66 -18.09 -18.62
C VAL A 413 0.58 -17.37 -19.44
N GLU A 414 -0.68 -17.77 -19.27
CA GLU A 414 -1.83 -17.17 -19.95
C GLU A 414 -2.02 -15.70 -19.60
N VAL A 415 -1.69 -15.30 -18.37
CA VAL A 415 -1.68 -13.89 -17.94
C VAL A 415 -0.63 -13.12 -18.75
N LEU A 416 0.59 -13.67 -18.90
CA LEU A 416 1.66 -13.05 -19.67
C LEU A 416 1.32 -12.96 -21.17
N GLU A 417 0.69 -14.00 -21.72
CA GLU A 417 0.16 -13.96 -23.09
C GLU A 417 -0.95 -12.91 -23.25
N TYR A 418 -1.86 -12.81 -22.26
CA TYR A 418 -2.95 -11.84 -22.29
C TYR A 418 -2.42 -10.40 -22.30
N VAL A 419 -1.42 -10.10 -21.48
CA VAL A 419 -0.83 -8.75 -21.41
C VAL A 419 0.06 -8.45 -22.62
N GLY A 420 0.42 -9.48 -23.38
CA GLY A 420 0.81 -9.37 -24.78
C GLY A 420 2.21 -9.88 -25.13
N PHE A 421 2.73 -10.83 -24.37
CA PHE A 421 3.92 -11.60 -24.76
C PHE A 421 3.56 -12.77 -25.68
N ILE A 422 4.49 -13.14 -26.56
CA ILE A 422 4.39 -14.38 -27.33
C ILE A 422 4.55 -15.60 -26.41
N PRO A 423 3.95 -16.77 -26.73
CA PRO A 423 3.91 -17.93 -25.82
C PRO A 423 5.28 -18.35 -25.27
N ASP A 424 6.32 -18.39 -26.10
CA ASP A 424 7.65 -18.83 -25.67
C ASP A 424 8.29 -17.87 -24.68
N VAL A 425 8.12 -16.55 -24.87
CA VAL A 425 8.65 -15.54 -23.94
C VAL A 425 7.77 -15.42 -22.70
N ALA A 426 6.46 -15.59 -22.82
CA ALA A 426 5.55 -15.72 -21.68
C ALA A 426 5.99 -16.86 -20.77
N ARG A 427 6.26 -18.05 -21.33
CA ARG A 427 6.83 -19.18 -20.57
C ARG A 427 8.18 -18.84 -19.97
N LEU A 428 9.11 -18.26 -20.73
CA LEU A 428 10.43 -17.87 -20.20
C LEU A 428 10.35 -16.91 -18.99
N ILE A 429 9.46 -15.92 -19.06
CA ILE A 429 9.25 -14.98 -17.95
C ILE A 429 8.61 -15.73 -16.78
N TYR A 430 7.61 -16.56 -17.03
CA TYR A 430 6.94 -17.35 -16.00
C TYR A 430 7.87 -18.37 -15.35
N ASP A 431 8.74 -19.04 -16.09
CA ASP A 431 9.73 -19.99 -15.58
C ASP A 431 10.71 -19.31 -14.63
N ARG A 432 11.17 -18.10 -14.99
CA ARG A 432 12.04 -17.32 -14.11
C ARG A 432 11.30 -16.85 -12.86
N TYR A 433 10.03 -16.48 -13.01
CA TYR A 433 9.18 -16.13 -11.87
C TYR A 433 8.90 -17.35 -10.99
N TYR A 434 8.51 -18.49 -11.56
CA TYR A 434 8.14 -19.71 -10.85
C TYR A 434 9.35 -20.37 -10.19
N GLY A 435 10.46 -20.45 -10.93
CA GLY A 435 11.76 -20.94 -10.46
C GLY A 435 12.54 -19.91 -9.66
N ARG A 436 11.94 -18.77 -9.28
CA ARG A 436 12.62 -17.78 -8.46
C ARG A 436 13.00 -18.38 -7.09
N PRO A 437 14.15 -17.97 -6.52
CA PRO A 437 14.43 -18.24 -5.12
C PRO A 437 13.23 -17.77 -4.29
N SER A 438 12.87 -18.51 -3.23
CA SER A 438 11.64 -18.33 -2.44
C SER A 438 11.12 -16.87 -2.44
N PRO A 439 9.80 -16.60 -2.61
CA PRO A 439 9.24 -15.23 -2.63
C PRO A 439 9.67 -14.34 -1.46
N SER A 440 10.14 -14.98 -0.39
CA SER A 440 10.88 -14.39 0.71
C SER A 440 12.16 -13.64 0.27
N GLN A 441 13.08 -14.31 -0.45
CA GLN A 441 14.33 -13.77 -1.01
C GLN A 441 14.12 -12.93 -2.28
N ASN A 442 13.11 -13.28 -3.09
CA ASN A 442 12.73 -12.49 -4.25
C ASN A 442 11.24 -12.12 -4.20
N PRO A 443 10.90 -10.96 -3.60
CA PRO A 443 9.53 -10.50 -3.40
C PRO A 443 8.90 -9.90 -4.65
N ASP A 444 9.59 -9.94 -5.78
CA ASP A 444 9.08 -9.45 -7.05
C ASP A 444 7.88 -10.32 -7.45
N ASP A 445 6.74 -9.65 -7.65
CA ASP A 445 5.55 -10.24 -8.25
C ASP A 445 5.79 -10.55 -9.75
N LEU A 446 4.82 -11.21 -10.39
CA LEU A 446 4.91 -11.55 -11.81
C LEU A 446 5.17 -10.30 -12.68
N MET A 447 4.60 -9.14 -12.33
CA MET A 447 4.77 -7.90 -13.08
C MET A 447 6.12 -7.21 -12.84
N ALA A 448 6.78 -7.45 -11.72
CA ALA A 448 8.14 -7.02 -11.46
C ALA A 448 9.13 -7.81 -12.35
N TYR A 449 8.92 -9.11 -12.55
CA TYR A 449 9.67 -9.90 -13.54
C TYR A 449 9.47 -9.43 -14.98
N VAL A 450 8.23 -9.06 -15.34
CA VAL A 450 7.92 -8.41 -16.63
C VAL A 450 8.65 -7.07 -16.76
N THR A 451 8.59 -6.23 -15.73
CA THR A 451 9.25 -4.92 -15.70
C THR A 451 10.76 -5.08 -15.88
N ALA A 452 11.37 -6.02 -15.16
CA ALA A 452 12.79 -6.34 -15.28
C ALA A 452 13.16 -6.91 -16.66
N HIS A 453 12.30 -7.76 -17.24
CA HIS A 453 12.49 -8.27 -18.60
C HIS A 453 12.48 -7.13 -19.63
N LEU A 454 11.48 -6.25 -19.59
CA LEU A 454 11.38 -5.12 -20.52
C LEU A 454 12.46 -4.05 -20.28
N ALA A 455 12.98 -3.93 -19.05
CA ALA A 455 14.11 -3.04 -18.76
C ALA A 455 15.40 -3.42 -19.51
N SER A 456 15.48 -4.64 -20.06
CA SER A 456 16.57 -5.05 -20.95
C SER A 456 16.68 -4.17 -22.20
N LEU A 457 15.58 -3.54 -22.66
CA LEU A 457 15.57 -2.58 -23.77
C LEU A 457 16.50 -1.37 -23.57
N ASN A 458 16.95 -1.12 -22.34
CA ASN A 458 17.94 -0.08 -22.03
C ASN A 458 19.40 -0.51 -22.32
N ARG A 459 19.64 -1.78 -22.68
CA ARG A 459 20.98 -2.31 -22.98
C ARG A 459 21.44 -1.86 -24.37
N ARG A 460 22.74 -1.62 -24.52
CA ARG A 460 23.36 -1.15 -25.77
C ARG A 460 23.16 -2.06 -26.98
N GLN A 461 22.85 -3.34 -26.78
CA GLN A 461 22.57 -4.27 -27.88
C GLN A 461 21.38 -3.83 -28.75
N TYR A 462 20.44 -3.08 -28.18
CA TYR A 462 19.25 -2.58 -28.86
C TYR A 462 19.49 -1.25 -29.58
N ASP A 463 20.67 -0.64 -29.43
CA ASP A 463 20.98 0.69 -29.99
C ASP A 463 20.95 0.73 -31.52
N ASN A 464 21.21 -0.41 -32.16
CA ASN A 464 21.29 -0.56 -33.61
C ASN A 464 20.07 -1.25 -34.23
N MET A 465 19.06 -1.58 -33.43
CA MET A 465 17.81 -2.20 -33.90
C MET A 465 16.75 -1.11 -34.12
N SER A 466 15.82 -1.34 -35.06
CA SER A 466 14.60 -0.55 -35.09
C SER A 466 13.79 -0.78 -33.81
N HIS A 467 12.94 0.18 -33.43
CA HIS A 467 12.09 0.02 -32.26
C HIS A 467 11.19 -1.22 -32.35
N GLN A 468 10.73 -1.56 -33.55
CA GLN A 468 9.87 -2.73 -33.77
C GLN A 468 10.66 -4.04 -33.57
N GLU A 469 11.87 -4.13 -34.11
CA GLU A 469 12.77 -5.27 -33.90
C GLU A 469 13.14 -5.43 -32.42
N ALA A 470 13.44 -4.35 -31.72
CA ALA A 470 13.76 -4.39 -30.29
C ALA A 470 12.56 -4.89 -29.45
N LEU A 471 11.34 -4.44 -29.76
CA LEU A 471 10.12 -4.93 -29.09
C LEU A 471 9.82 -6.40 -29.42
N ALA A 472 10.15 -6.84 -30.63
CA ALA A 472 10.03 -8.24 -31.04
C ALA A 472 11.03 -9.13 -30.31
N ASP A 473 12.28 -8.68 -30.14
CA ASP A 473 13.35 -9.42 -29.45
C ASP A 473 13.03 -9.66 -27.97
N VAL A 474 12.39 -8.70 -27.29
CA VAL A 474 11.86 -8.89 -25.93
C VAL A 474 10.50 -9.60 -25.88
N GLY A 475 10.07 -10.19 -27.00
CA GLY A 475 8.93 -11.11 -27.05
C GLY A 475 7.55 -10.48 -26.99
N LEU A 476 7.38 -9.19 -27.23
CA LEU A 476 6.05 -8.60 -27.35
C LEU A 476 5.40 -9.05 -28.66
N THR A 477 4.07 -9.26 -28.65
CA THR A 477 3.33 -9.66 -29.85
C THR A 477 3.40 -8.61 -30.95
N ARG A 478 3.33 -9.05 -32.22
CA ARG A 478 3.31 -8.16 -33.39
C ARG A 478 2.27 -7.05 -33.28
N GLN A 479 1.08 -7.37 -32.74
CA GLN A 479 0.01 -6.40 -32.52
C GLN A 479 0.46 -5.25 -31.59
N ILE A 480 1.15 -5.54 -30.49
CA ILE A 480 1.66 -4.55 -29.55
C ILE A 480 2.83 -3.77 -30.15
N GLN A 481 3.73 -4.46 -30.86
CA GLN A 481 4.86 -3.81 -31.53
C GLN A 481 4.34 -2.73 -32.51
N GLU A 482 3.45 -3.11 -33.42
CA GLU A 482 2.83 -2.22 -34.40
C GLU A 482 1.97 -1.12 -33.74
N ALA A 483 1.47 -1.35 -32.53
CA ALA A 483 0.72 -0.36 -31.77
C ALA A 483 1.62 0.71 -31.16
N ILE A 484 2.72 0.30 -30.53
CA ILE A 484 3.68 1.20 -29.89
C ILE A 484 4.39 2.04 -30.94
N THR A 485 4.78 1.45 -32.06
CA THR A 485 5.53 2.12 -33.13
C THR A 485 4.63 2.67 -34.24
N ASP A 486 3.33 2.80 -34.00
CA ASP A 486 2.37 3.29 -34.99
C ASP A 486 2.74 4.72 -35.44
N PRO A 487 3.08 4.94 -36.72
CA PRO A 487 3.56 6.24 -37.20
C PRO A 487 2.57 7.39 -36.96
N ARG A 488 1.27 7.09 -36.87
CA ARG A 488 0.22 8.07 -36.58
C ARG A 488 0.40 8.75 -35.22
N PHE A 489 1.07 8.07 -34.29
CA PHE A 489 1.33 8.55 -32.93
C PHE A 489 2.82 8.84 -32.67
N SER A 490 3.65 8.94 -33.72
CA SER A 490 5.10 9.24 -33.60
C SER A 490 5.40 10.46 -32.73
N HIS A 491 4.53 11.48 -32.81
CA HIS A 491 4.62 12.71 -32.02
C HIS A 491 4.36 12.52 -30.51
N ILE A 492 3.52 11.54 -30.12
CA ILE A 492 3.33 11.11 -28.73
C ILE A 492 4.42 10.11 -28.32
N PHE A 493 4.76 9.17 -29.20
CA PHE A 493 5.76 8.15 -28.95
C PHE A 493 7.11 8.78 -28.51
N GLY A 494 7.49 9.93 -29.08
CA GLY A 494 8.69 10.63 -28.65
C GLY A 494 8.66 11.23 -27.23
N THR A 495 7.52 11.30 -26.56
CA THR A 495 7.47 11.97 -25.23
C THR A 495 8.04 11.13 -24.10
N GLN A 496 8.35 9.85 -24.34
CA GLN A 496 8.90 8.91 -23.37
C GLN A 496 9.96 7.98 -23.99
N THR A 497 10.47 7.00 -23.24
CA THR A 497 11.39 5.98 -23.76
C THR A 497 10.63 4.79 -24.38
N LEU A 498 11.30 4.02 -25.25
CA LEU A 498 10.76 2.75 -25.75
C LEU A 498 10.41 1.79 -24.59
N THR A 499 11.31 1.69 -23.61
CA THR A 499 11.13 0.90 -22.39
C THR A 499 9.90 1.33 -21.61
N TYR A 500 9.67 2.64 -21.46
CA TYR A 500 8.46 3.16 -20.82
C TYR A 500 7.20 2.72 -21.56
N TRP A 501 7.13 2.91 -22.89
CA TRP A 501 5.92 2.53 -23.64
C TRP A 501 5.65 1.03 -23.61
N ALA A 502 6.69 0.20 -23.64
CA ALA A 502 6.56 -1.24 -23.48
C ALA A 502 5.99 -1.61 -22.10
N GLN A 503 6.57 -1.07 -21.03
CA GLN A 503 6.12 -1.34 -19.67
C GLN A 503 4.72 -0.79 -19.40
N ASP A 504 4.42 0.44 -19.83
CA ASP A 504 3.12 1.07 -19.70
C ASP A 504 2.03 0.24 -20.39
N THR A 505 2.26 -0.16 -21.65
CA THR A 505 1.30 -0.99 -22.42
C THR A 505 0.97 -2.29 -21.69
N VAL A 506 1.99 -3.02 -21.24
CA VAL A 506 1.81 -4.32 -20.59
C VAL A 506 1.13 -4.15 -19.22
N LYS A 507 1.52 -3.13 -18.44
CA LYS A 507 0.91 -2.83 -17.14
C LYS A 507 -0.55 -2.39 -17.28
N VAL A 508 -0.88 -1.58 -18.29
CA VAL A 508 -2.27 -1.19 -18.59
C VAL A 508 -3.10 -2.42 -19.00
N ASN A 509 -2.56 -3.31 -19.83
CA ASN A 509 -3.25 -4.55 -20.19
C ASN A 509 -3.49 -5.43 -18.96
N TYR A 510 -2.53 -5.51 -18.03
CA TYR A 510 -2.68 -6.24 -16.78
C TYR A 510 -3.75 -5.61 -15.87
N ALA A 511 -3.74 -4.28 -15.72
CA ALA A 511 -4.76 -3.57 -14.94
C ALA A 511 -6.17 -3.78 -15.52
N ALA A 512 -6.30 -3.77 -16.85
CA ALA A 512 -7.56 -4.08 -17.54
C ALA A 512 -8.03 -5.52 -17.27
N LEU A 513 -7.12 -6.49 -17.25
CA LEU A 513 -7.43 -7.88 -16.88
C LEU A 513 -8.01 -7.95 -15.46
N LEU A 514 -7.30 -7.39 -14.47
CA LEU A 514 -7.73 -7.40 -13.07
C LEU A 514 -9.09 -6.74 -12.89
N ARG A 515 -9.33 -5.63 -13.60
CA ARG A 515 -10.63 -4.96 -13.56
C ARG A 515 -11.74 -5.82 -14.17
N GLN A 516 -11.50 -6.46 -15.32
CA GLN A 516 -12.48 -7.36 -15.95
C GLN A 516 -12.81 -8.54 -15.02
N GLN A 517 -11.80 -9.14 -14.39
CA GLN A 517 -11.99 -10.22 -13.41
C GLN A 517 -12.84 -9.74 -12.21
N LYS A 518 -12.51 -8.56 -11.63
CA LYS A 518 -13.26 -7.97 -10.52
C LYS A 518 -14.70 -7.63 -10.88
N LEU A 519 -14.95 -7.16 -12.11
CA LEU A 519 -16.30 -6.88 -12.61
C LEU A 519 -17.14 -8.17 -12.69
N LEU A 520 -16.59 -9.24 -13.25
CA LEU A 520 -17.24 -10.54 -13.34
C LEU A 520 -17.51 -11.15 -11.96
N GLN A 521 -16.55 -11.06 -11.03
CA GLN A 521 -16.73 -11.49 -9.64
C GLN A 521 -17.87 -10.72 -8.97
N SER A 522 -17.87 -9.38 -9.09
CA SER A 522 -18.89 -8.52 -8.49
C SER A 522 -20.28 -8.83 -9.03
N HIS A 523 -20.39 -9.08 -10.33
CA HIS A 523 -21.63 -9.52 -10.97
C HIS A 523 -22.11 -10.87 -10.41
N ALA A 524 -21.22 -11.88 -10.34
CA ALA A 524 -21.54 -13.19 -9.80
C ALA A 524 -22.02 -13.11 -8.34
N ILE A 525 -21.33 -12.34 -7.49
CA ILE A 525 -21.70 -12.14 -6.09
C ILE A 525 -23.11 -11.54 -5.96
N LYS A 526 -23.41 -10.49 -6.72
CA LYS A 526 -24.75 -9.85 -6.72
C LYS A 526 -25.83 -10.86 -7.12
N ARG A 527 -25.59 -11.66 -8.16
CA ARG A 527 -26.54 -12.66 -8.68
C ARG A 527 -26.74 -13.83 -7.71
N ILE A 528 -25.69 -14.33 -7.07
CA ILE A 528 -25.76 -15.38 -6.03
C ILE A 528 -26.56 -14.86 -4.83
N ALA A 529 -26.29 -13.65 -4.35
CA ALA A 529 -27.02 -13.04 -3.24
C ALA A 529 -28.51 -12.88 -3.56
N HIS A 530 -28.84 -12.45 -4.78
CA HIS A 530 -30.23 -12.34 -5.25
C HIS A 530 -30.94 -13.70 -5.24
N LYS A 531 -30.31 -14.76 -5.78
CA LYS A 531 -30.85 -16.13 -5.73
C LYS A 531 -31.07 -16.64 -4.30
N LYS A 532 -30.15 -16.35 -3.37
CA LYS A 532 -30.27 -16.74 -1.95
C LYS A 532 -31.42 -16.01 -1.25
N LYS A 533 -31.65 -14.72 -1.55
CA LYS A 533 -32.77 -13.93 -1.00
C LYS A 533 -34.13 -14.47 -1.46
N HIS A 534 -34.22 -14.98 -2.68
CA HIS A 534 -35.45 -15.54 -3.25
C HIS A 534 -35.69 -17.04 -2.94
N LYS A 535 -34.78 -17.72 -2.23
CA LYS A 535 -34.91 -19.13 -1.82
C LYS A 535 -35.44 -19.35 -0.38
N ARG A 536 -35.86 -18.32 0.36
CA ARG A 536 -36.49 -18.49 1.69
C ARG A 536 -37.89 -19.12 1.53
N PRO A 537 -38.31 -20.06 2.41
CA PRO A 537 -39.55 -20.80 2.24
C PRO A 537 -40.75 -19.87 2.40
N ARG A 538 -41.60 -19.81 1.36
CA ARG A 538 -42.98 -19.32 1.50
C ARG A 538 -43.75 -20.36 2.31
N HIS A 539 -44.31 -19.94 3.44
CA HIS A 539 -45.46 -20.61 4.03
C HIS A 539 -46.63 -20.43 3.04
N GLU A 540 -47.23 -21.53 2.61
CA GLU A 540 -48.45 -21.56 1.79
C GLU A 540 -49.58 -22.24 2.59
N PRO A 541 -50.89 -22.13 2.22
CA PRO A 541 -51.36 -21.93 0.85
C PRO A 541 -52.54 -20.96 0.65
N ASN A 542 -52.63 -20.42 -0.58
CA ASN A 542 -53.79 -20.57 -1.50
C ASN A 542 -53.72 -19.52 -2.62
N ARG A 543 -53.50 -19.95 -3.86
CA ARG A 543 -54.44 -19.75 -4.99
C ARG A 543 -53.86 -20.26 -6.32
N GLU A 544 -54.63 -21.18 -6.89
CA GLU A 544 -54.94 -21.45 -8.30
C GLU A 544 -54.09 -20.78 -9.40
N ASP A 545 -53.50 -21.65 -10.21
CA ASP A 545 -53.60 -21.72 -11.66
C ASP A 545 -53.24 -20.47 -12.49
N GLN A 546 -51.96 -20.37 -12.88
CA GLN A 546 -51.57 -19.75 -14.15
C GLN A 546 -50.41 -20.56 -14.78
N GLY A 547 -50.58 -20.89 -16.07
CA GLY A 547 -49.71 -21.74 -16.87
C GLY A 547 -48.28 -21.22 -17.09
N PRO A 548 -47.45 -21.95 -17.84
CA PRO A 548 -46.02 -21.69 -17.95
C PRO A 548 -45.80 -20.35 -18.66
N SER A 549 -45.44 -19.32 -17.88
CA SER A 549 -44.86 -18.10 -18.43
C SER A 549 -43.56 -18.48 -19.13
N GLU A 550 -43.48 -18.14 -20.41
CA GLU A 550 -42.28 -18.24 -21.22
C GLU A 550 -41.09 -17.63 -20.45
N GLN A 551 -40.07 -18.44 -20.22
CA GLN A 551 -38.79 -17.97 -19.72
C GLN A 551 -38.18 -17.08 -20.79
N GLU A 552 -38.30 -15.75 -20.64
CA GLU A 552 -37.52 -14.81 -21.43
C GLU A 552 -36.03 -15.19 -21.32
N PRO A 553 -35.30 -15.23 -22.44
CA PRO A 553 -33.88 -15.58 -22.42
C PRO A 553 -33.14 -14.56 -21.56
N VAL A 554 -32.56 -15.02 -20.44
CA VAL A 554 -31.81 -14.17 -19.53
C VAL A 554 -30.60 -13.62 -20.28
N THR A 555 -30.68 -12.39 -20.75
CA THR A 555 -29.65 -11.72 -21.53
C THR A 555 -28.38 -11.55 -20.70
N ALA A 556 -27.23 -11.87 -21.28
CA ALA A 556 -25.90 -11.75 -20.70
C ALA A 556 -25.45 -10.28 -20.58
N THR A 557 -26.24 -9.42 -19.94
CA THR A 557 -25.92 -7.99 -19.77
C THR A 557 -25.38 -7.73 -18.36
N ILE A 558 -24.22 -7.08 -18.28
CA ILE A 558 -23.60 -6.63 -17.04
C ILE A 558 -23.87 -5.13 -16.88
N ASP A 559 -24.71 -4.79 -15.92
CA ASP A 559 -25.00 -3.40 -15.58
C ASP A 559 -23.89 -2.81 -14.71
N MET A 560 -23.16 -1.84 -15.27
CA MET A 560 -22.05 -1.18 -14.58
C MET A 560 -22.55 -0.02 -13.72
N THR A 561 -21.90 0.23 -12.59
CA THR A 561 -22.11 1.41 -11.74
C THR A 561 -20.83 2.23 -11.59
N PRO A 562 -20.88 3.45 -11.05
CA PRO A 562 -19.67 4.23 -10.78
C PRO A 562 -18.65 3.47 -9.91
N ARG A 563 -19.09 2.55 -9.03
CA ARG A 563 -18.19 1.70 -8.23
C ARG A 563 -17.34 0.75 -9.06
N ASP A 564 -17.83 0.33 -10.23
CA ASP A 564 -17.07 -0.51 -11.17
C ASP A 564 -15.95 0.28 -11.87
N PHE A 565 -15.96 1.60 -11.70
CA PHE A 565 -14.90 2.56 -12.02
C PHE A 565 -14.28 3.15 -10.73
N GLN A 566 -14.29 2.41 -9.61
CA GLN A 566 -13.74 2.84 -8.31
C GLN A 566 -14.18 4.24 -7.85
N PHE A 567 -15.34 4.71 -8.32
CA PHE A 567 -15.87 5.99 -7.87
C PHE A 567 -16.84 5.76 -6.71
N PRO A 568 -16.71 6.51 -5.61
CA PRO A 568 -17.68 6.49 -4.54
C PRO A 568 -18.97 7.15 -5.03
N GLU A 569 -20.04 6.35 -5.17
CA GLU A 569 -21.35 6.78 -5.69
C GLU A 569 -21.92 8.02 -4.99
N ALA A 570 -21.62 8.19 -3.70
CA ALA A 570 -22.08 9.35 -2.92
C ALA A 570 -21.46 10.69 -3.37
N TYR A 571 -20.33 10.66 -4.10
CA TYR A 571 -19.56 11.85 -4.46
C TYR A 571 -19.29 11.99 -5.95
N VAL A 572 -19.79 11.08 -6.79
CA VAL A 572 -19.60 11.14 -8.25
C VAL A 572 -20.95 11.06 -8.95
N MET A 573 -21.27 12.09 -9.73
CA MET A 573 -22.49 12.15 -10.51
C MET A 573 -22.26 11.63 -11.93
N VAL A 574 -23.22 10.86 -12.44
CA VAL A 574 -23.23 10.47 -13.86
C VAL A 574 -23.96 11.56 -14.65
N GLN A 575 -23.26 12.20 -15.58
CA GLN A 575 -23.84 13.23 -16.45
C GLN A 575 -23.16 13.23 -17.83
N PRO A 576 -23.88 13.57 -18.91
CA PRO A 576 -23.36 13.44 -20.28
C PRO A 576 -22.27 14.47 -20.61
N ASP A 577 -22.42 15.71 -20.16
CA ASP A 577 -21.50 16.81 -20.50
C ASP A 577 -20.99 17.56 -19.26
N ALA A 578 -19.78 18.09 -19.38
CA ALA A 578 -19.22 19.02 -18.41
C ALA A 578 -19.73 20.45 -18.70
N ASN A 579 -20.37 21.08 -17.72
CA ASN A 579 -20.70 22.50 -17.83
C ASN A 579 -19.41 23.32 -17.75
N ILE A 580 -19.05 24.00 -18.83
CA ILE A 580 -17.87 24.88 -18.84
C ILE A 580 -18.17 26.13 -18.01
N LEU A 581 -17.36 26.36 -16.99
CA LEU A 581 -17.46 27.50 -16.09
C LEU A 581 -16.68 28.69 -16.68
N ALA A 582 -17.36 29.83 -16.84
CA ALA A 582 -16.82 30.98 -17.55
C ALA A 582 -15.59 31.64 -16.85
N ASP A 583 -15.56 31.60 -15.52
CA ASP A 583 -14.50 32.14 -14.67
C ASP A 583 -13.37 31.12 -14.37
N HIS A 584 -13.31 30.02 -15.13
CA HIS A 584 -12.33 28.95 -14.93
C HIS A 584 -11.45 28.74 -16.16
N ILE A 585 -10.29 28.13 -15.92
CA ILE A 585 -9.40 27.59 -16.93
C ILE A 585 -9.64 26.10 -17.03
N SER A 586 -9.86 25.62 -18.26
CA SER A 586 -9.97 24.19 -18.55
C SER A 586 -8.61 23.60 -18.88
N LEU A 587 -8.25 22.52 -18.19
CA LEU A 587 -7.09 21.71 -18.49
C LEU A 587 -7.50 20.23 -18.63
N PHE A 588 -6.78 19.50 -19.47
CA PHE A 588 -7.11 18.16 -19.91
C PHE A 588 -5.93 17.21 -19.73
N LYS A 589 -6.24 15.93 -19.56
CA LYS A 589 -5.28 14.82 -19.58
C LYS A 589 -5.95 13.58 -20.15
N GLY A 590 -5.42 13.02 -21.23
CA GLY A 590 -5.90 11.76 -21.80
C GLY A 590 -4.95 10.62 -21.51
N LYS A 591 -5.48 9.44 -21.18
CA LYS A 591 -4.70 8.23 -20.88
C LYS A 591 -5.57 6.97 -20.87
N ALA A 592 -4.96 5.81 -20.60
CA ALA A 592 -5.71 4.63 -20.21
C ALA A 592 -6.35 4.86 -18.83
N TYR A 593 -7.63 4.52 -18.71
CA TYR A 593 -8.36 4.64 -17.45
C TYR A 593 -7.83 3.60 -16.44
N ASP A 594 -7.57 2.38 -16.91
CA ASP A 594 -7.06 1.29 -16.08
C ASP A 594 -5.68 1.58 -15.46
N GLU A 595 -4.89 2.50 -16.04
CA GLU A 595 -3.62 2.97 -15.48
C GLU A 595 -3.81 3.72 -14.13
N LEU A 596 -5.01 4.24 -13.86
CA LEU A 596 -5.30 5.01 -12.65
C LEU A 596 -5.50 4.12 -11.42
N GLN A 597 -5.96 2.89 -11.62
CA GLN A 597 -6.44 2.01 -10.55
C GLN A 597 -5.32 1.50 -9.62
N PRO A 598 -4.13 1.07 -10.12
CA PRO A 598 -3.05 0.59 -9.24
C PRO A 598 -2.46 1.70 -8.34
N ALA A 599 -2.67 2.97 -8.68
CA ALA A 599 -2.04 4.11 -8.02
C ALA A 599 -2.89 4.72 -6.88
N GLY A 600 -4.12 4.23 -6.67
CA GLY A 600 -5.07 4.67 -5.65
C GLY A 600 -6.30 5.39 -6.21
N ASP A 601 -7.29 5.64 -5.35
CA ASP A 601 -8.53 6.31 -5.74
C ASP A 601 -8.30 7.81 -6.00
N ILE A 602 -8.78 8.33 -7.13
CA ILE A 602 -8.70 9.79 -7.42
C ILE A 602 -9.76 10.55 -6.62
N ILE A 603 -10.90 9.92 -6.36
CA ILE A 603 -11.94 10.44 -5.48
C ILE A 603 -12.04 9.46 -4.31
N GLU A 604 -11.56 9.89 -3.16
CA GLU A 604 -11.52 9.07 -1.95
C GLU A 604 -12.94 8.84 -1.38
N SER A 605 -13.08 7.86 -0.49
CA SER A 605 -14.38 7.49 0.09
C SER A 605 -15.10 8.60 0.87
N ASP A 606 -14.40 9.68 1.24
CA ASP A 606 -14.96 10.87 1.90
C ASP A 606 -15.23 12.03 0.91
N GLY A 607 -15.04 11.79 -0.38
CA GLY A 607 -15.19 12.75 -1.47
C GLY A 607 -14.01 13.70 -1.63
N THR A 608 -12.89 13.50 -0.95
CA THR A 608 -11.68 14.28 -1.21
C THR A 608 -11.06 13.91 -2.56
N VAL A 609 -10.49 14.91 -3.25
CA VAL A 609 -9.79 14.70 -4.51
C VAL A 609 -8.33 14.39 -4.21
N ASN A 610 -7.84 13.25 -4.69
CA ASN A 610 -6.46 12.81 -4.59
C ASN A 610 -5.81 12.79 -5.97
N LEU A 611 -4.87 13.72 -6.21
CA LEU A 611 -4.16 13.81 -7.49
C LEU A 611 -2.92 12.91 -7.57
N ARG A 612 -2.54 12.20 -6.50
CA ARG A 612 -1.35 11.34 -6.50
C ARG A 612 -1.33 10.31 -7.65
N PRO A 613 -2.45 9.65 -8.03
CA PRO A 613 -2.48 8.73 -9.17
C PRO A 613 -2.10 9.35 -10.53
N LEU A 614 -2.11 10.69 -10.62
CA LEU A 614 -1.81 11.44 -11.85
C LEU A 614 -0.39 11.99 -11.91
N ASN A 615 0.43 11.75 -10.86
CA ASN A 615 1.80 12.24 -10.80
C ASN A 615 2.66 11.65 -11.93
N THR A 616 3.52 12.51 -12.49
CA THR A 616 4.62 12.12 -13.36
C THR A 616 5.90 12.14 -12.53
N LEU A 617 6.63 11.02 -12.51
CA LEU A 617 7.94 10.93 -11.85
C LEU A 617 9.00 11.76 -12.61
N GLY A 618 10.16 11.98 -12.00
CA GLY A 618 11.29 12.68 -12.64
C GLY A 618 11.64 12.11 -14.01
N GLY A 619 12.10 12.97 -14.92
CA GLY A 619 12.41 12.61 -16.31
C GLY A 619 11.41 13.12 -17.35
N GLY A 620 10.50 14.03 -16.97
CA GLY A 620 9.64 14.75 -17.93
C GLY A 620 10.31 15.98 -18.52
N ASP A 621 9.55 16.82 -19.24
CA ASP A 621 10.10 18.03 -19.87
C ASP A 621 10.53 19.10 -18.85
N PHE A 622 9.81 19.21 -17.73
CA PHE A 622 9.99 20.27 -16.72
C PHE A 622 10.19 19.76 -15.29
N ASN A 623 10.43 18.45 -15.10
CA ASN A 623 10.74 17.86 -13.79
C ASN A 623 11.91 16.86 -13.89
N SER A 624 13.10 17.26 -13.44
CA SER A 624 14.31 16.43 -13.47
C SER A 624 14.23 15.21 -12.55
N ASP A 625 13.99 15.45 -11.27
CA ASP A 625 14.18 14.48 -10.18
C ASP A 625 13.08 14.57 -9.11
N PHE A 626 12.03 15.36 -9.38
CA PHE A 626 10.88 15.53 -8.51
C PHE A 626 9.57 15.17 -9.23
N ASN A 627 8.51 14.93 -8.46
CA ASN A 627 7.19 14.60 -9.01
C ASN A 627 6.44 15.86 -9.44
N ALA A 628 5.75 15.80 -10.58
CA ALA A 628 4.96 16.91 -11.10
C ALA A 628 3.63 16.46 -11.69
N GLN A 629 2.73 17.41 -11.94
CA GLN A 629 1.43 17.17 -12.58
C GLN A 629 1.37 17.85 -13.94
N TYR A 630 1.36 17.04 -15.00
CA TYR A 630 1.27 17.47 -16.38
C TYR A 630 -0.19 17.53 -16.85
N TRP A 631 -0.56 18.68 -17.40
CA TRP A 631 -1.86 18.95 -18.00
C TRP A 631 -1.70 19.72 -19.30
N THR A 632 -2.67 19.65 -20.21
CA THR A 632 -2.67 20.41 -21.47
C THR A 632 -3.95 21.25 -21.57
N PRO A 633 -3.89 22.50 -22.06
CA PRO A 633 -5.09 23.29 -22.30
C PRO A 633 -5.80 22.88 -23.59
N GLU A 634 -5.15 22.10 -24.48
CA GLU A 634 -5.76 21.64 -25.72
C GLU A 634 -6.40 20.26 -25.54
N TYR A 635 -7.73 20.20 -25.69
CA TYR A 635 -8.46 18.93 -25.72
C TYR A 635 -7.92 17.97 -26.80
N GLU A 636 -7.55 18.50 -27.98
CA GLU A 636 -6.96 17.71 -29.08
C GLU A 636 -5.67 16.99 -28.64
N THR A 637 -4.82 17.63 -27.83
CA THR A 637 -3.62 16.98 -27.26
C THR A 637 -4.01 15.81 -26.37
N ALA A 638 -4.95 16.03 -25.43
CA ALA A 638 -5.42 14.97 -24.54
C ALA A 638 -6.04 13.79 -25.33
N GLU A 639 -6.81 14.08 -26.38
CA GLU A 639 -7.42 13.07 -27.23
C GLU A 639 -6.40 12.24 -28.01
N GLU A 640 -5.30 12.82 -28.52
CA GLU A 640 -4.23 12.03 -29.17
C GLU A 640 -3.51 11.10 -28.17
N TYR A 641 -3.27 11.55 -26.93
CA TYR A 641 -2.75 10.67 -25.87
C TYR A 641 -3.72 9.52 -25.53
N ARG A 642 -5.03 9.82 -25.42
CA ARG A 642 -6.07 8.81 -25.17
C ARG A 642 -6.12 7.78 -26.30
N LYS A 643 -6.18 8.23 -27.56
CA LYS A 643 -6.18 7.35 -28.75
C LYS A 643 -4.92 6.50 -28.85
N PHE A 644 -3.77 7.03 -28.45
CA PHE A 644 -2.55 6.24 -28.41
C PHE A 644 -2.61 5.14 -27.34
N ALA A 645 -3.15 5.45 -26.15
CA ALA A 645 -3.40 4.45 -25.12
C ALA A 645 -4.39 3.36 -25.59
N GLU A 646 -5.49 3.76 -26.25
CA GLU A 646 -6.46 2.84 -26.86
C GLU A 646 -5.81 1.93 -27.92
N ARG A 647 -4.95 2.49 -28.78
CA ARG A 647 -4.24 1.73 -29.82
C ARG A 647 -3.31 0.67 -29.25
N ARG A 648 -2.59 0.99 -28.17
CA ARG A 648 -1.63 0.10 -27.48
C ARG A 648 -2.32 -0.95 -26.63
N SER A 649 -3.40 -0.57 -25.97
CA SER A 649 -4.11 -1.37 -24.98
C SER A 649 -5.60 -1.48 -25.32
N ALA A 650 -5.91 -2.14 -26.42
CA ALA A 650 -7.28 -2.20 -26.96
C ALA A 650 -8.30 -2.84 -25.99
N ARG A 651 -7.86 -3.60 -24.98
CA ARG A 651 -8.71 -4.22 -23.95
C ARG A 651 -8.95 -3.34 -22.72
N ALA A 652 -8.23 -2.22 -22.61
CA ALA A 652 -8.37 -1.25 -21.52
C ALA A 652 -9.41 -0.19 -21.88
N ASP A 653 -10.16 0.25 -20.88
CA ASP A 653 -10.95 1.46 -21.01
C ASP A 653 -9.98 2.66 -21.02
N THR A 654 -10.34 3.72 -21.74
CA THR A 654 -9.53 4.95 -21.78
C THR A 654 -10.32 6.13 -21.24
N CYS A 655 -9.64 7.22 -20.88
CA CYS A 655 -10.34 8.40 -20.41
C CYS A 655 -9.68 9.71 -20.82
N ILE A 656 -10.51 10.75 -20.85
CA ILE A 656 -10.07 12.14 -20.72
C ILE A 656 -10.52 12.65 -19.37
N ILE A 657 -9.57 13.21 -18.63
CA ILE A 657 -9.79 13.91 -17.38
C ILE A 657 -9.79 15.40 -17.70
N HIS A 658 -10.91 16.07 -17.42
CA HIS A 658 -11.08 17.50 -17.57
C HIS A 658 -11.21 18.15 -16.19
N ILE A 659 -10.33 19.10 -15.90
CA ILE A 659 -10.39 19.89 -14.67
C ILE A 659 -10.66 21.35 -15.01
N GLN A 660 -11.51 22.00 -14.20
CA GLN A 660 -11.81 23.42 -14.31
C GLN A 660 -11.28 24.15 -13.08
N ILE A 661 -10.29 25.01 -13.29
CA ILE A 661 -9.55 25.68 -12.22
C ILE A 661 -9.98 27.15 -12.14
N PRO A 662 -10.39 27.68 -10.97
CA PRO A 662 -10.79 29.08 -10.84
C PRO A 662 -9.66 30.02 -11.28
N ARG A 663 -9.97 31.04 -12.10
CA ARG A 663 -9.01 32.08 -12.49
C ARG A 663 -8.33 32.75 -11.29
N PRO A 664 -9.04 33.15 -10.22
CA PRO A 664 -8.40 33.75 -9.04
C PRO A 664 -7.34 32.86 -8.38
N PHE A 665 -7.53 31.53 -8.43
CA PHE A 665 -6.52 30.62 -7.93
C PHE A 665 -5.29 30.61 -8.85
N ILE A 666 -5.49 30.49 -10.17
CA ILE A 666 -4.38 30.53 -11.13
C ILE A 666 -3.60 31.85 -11.05
N ASP A 667 -4.30 32.97 -10.98
CA ASP A 667 -3.71 34.31 -10.90
C ASP A 667 -2.90 34.52 -9.61
N SER A 668 -3.14 33.71 -8.57
CA SER A 668 -2.38 33.72 -7.32
C SER A 668 -1.06 32.92 -7.37
N LEU A 669 -0.82 32.15 -8.43
CA LEU A 669 0.33 31.25 -8.53
C LEU A 669 1.49 31.89 -9.28
N ARG A 670 2.72 31.55 -8.86
CA ARG A 670 3.95 31.92 -9.59
C ARG A 670 4.07 31.06 -10.84
N MET A 671 3.79 31.69 -11.98
CA MET A 671 3.72 31.01 -13.27
C MET A 671 4.89 31.44 -14.16
N GLU A 672 5.72 30.46 -14.53
CA GLU A 672 6.86 30.65 -15.41
C GLU A 672 6.58 30.12 -16.82
N ASN A 673 7.11 30.81 -17.82
CA ASN A 673 6.95 30.44 -19.23
C ASN A 673 8.31 30.10 -19.82
N LEU A 674 8.47 28.85 -20.25
CA LEU A 674 9.62 28.38 -20.98
C LEU A 674 9.20 27.92 -22.37
N TRP A 675 9.04 28.89 -23.27
CA TRP A 675 8.76 28.63 -24.68
C TRP A 675 10.02 28.21 -25.44
N TYR A 676 9.84 27.58 -26.60
CA TYR A 676 10.93 27.11 -27.45
C TYR A 676 12.00 28.18 -27.65
N SER A 677 13.20 27.90 -27.15
CA SER A 677 14.33 28.82 -27.03
C SER A 677 15.59 28.03 -26.67
N PRO A 678 16.80 28.61 -26.73
CA PRO A 678 18.01 27.94 -26.26
C PRO A 678 17.92 27.40 -24.82
N ASN A 679 17.23 28.15 -23.95
CA ASN A 679 16.99 27.77 -22.56
C ASN A 679 16.01 26.59 -22.45
N TRP A 680 14.94 26.56 -23.26
CA TRP A 680 14.03 25.42 -23.31
C TRP A 680 14.74 24.14 -23.75
N LYS A 681 15.58 24.22 -24.79
CA LYS A 681 16.36 23.08 -25.29
C LYS A 681 17.25 22.50 -24.19
N GLU A 682 18.03 23.35 -23.51
CA GLU A 682 18.92 22.92 -22.42
C GLU A 682 18.14 22.36 -21.23
N TYR A 683 17.03 22.99 -20.85
CA TYR A 683 16.25 22.56 -19.69
C TYR A 683 15.55 21.22 -19.94
N VAL A 684 14.85 21.05 -21.07
CA VAL A 684 14.21 19.78 -21.43
C VAL A 684 15.24 18.66 -21.53
N TRP A 685 16.37 18.90 -22.19
CA TRP A 685 17.46 17.92 -22.25
C TRP A 685 17.97 17.53 -20.86
N THR A 686 18.10 18.49 -19.95
CA THR A 686 18.54 18.25 -18.57
C THR A 686 17.49 17.45 -17.78
N CYS A 687 16.22 17.85 -17.84
CA CYS A 687 15.12 17.19 -17.14
C CYS A 687 14.92 15.74 -17.63
N ARG A 688 14.91 15.51 -18.95
CA ARG A 688 14.79 14.17 -19.55
C ARG A 688 15.96 13.24 -19.21
N ARG A 689 17.13 13.81 -18.86
CA ARG A 689 18.30 13.07 -18.34
C ARG A 689 18.24 12.80 -16.84
N GLN A 690 17.25 13.35 -16.14
CA GLN A 690 17.18 13.37 -14.67
C GLN A 690 18.46 13.93 -14.04
N ALA A 691 19.09 14.89 -14.71
CA ALA A 691 20.27 15.58 -14.21
C ALA A 691 19.84 16.88 -13.48
N PRO A 692 20.59 17.33 -12.47
CA PRO A 692 20.29 18.59 -11.78
C PRO A 692 20.41 19.77 -12.77
N PRO A 693 19.36 20.61 -12.91
CA PRO A 693 19.41 21.80 -13.75
C PRO A 693 20.48 22.81 -13.31
N HIS A 694 21.02 23.56 -14.27
CA HIS A 694 21.92 24.68 -13.96
C HIS A 694 21.18 25.76 -13.14
N SER A 695 21.86 26.43 -12.20
CA SER A 695 21.25 27.40 -11.27
C SER A 695 20.48 28.55 -11.93
N LYS A 696 20.79 28.87 -13.19
CA LYS A 696 20.00 29.81 -14.00
C LYS A 696 18.52 29.39 -14.16
N PHE A 697 18.21 28.13 -13.97
CA PHE A 697 16.87 27.55 -14.00
C PHE A 697 16.23 27.36 -12.62
N ASP A 698 16.83 27.90 -11.55
CA ASP A 698 16.28 27.81 -10.19
C ASP A 698 14.88 28.39 -10.10
N HIS A 699 14.58 29.43 -10.89
CA HIS A 699 13.25 30.02 -11.01
C HIS A 699 12.17 29.05 -11.50
N LEU A 700 12.54 27.94 -12.14
CA LEU A 700 11.63 26.89 -12.63
C LEU A 700 11.46 25.72 -11.64
N GLN A 701 12.23 25.70 -10.55
CA GLN A 701 12.24 24.60 -9.58
C GLN A 701 11.10 24.71 -8.56
N PRO A 702 10.71 23.59 -7.90
CA PRO A 702 9.76 23.63 -6.79
C PRO A 702 10.21 24.60 -5.70
N GLY A 703 9.31 25.47 -5.27
CA GLY A 703 9.58 26.51 -4.27
C GLY A 703 9.81 27.89 -4.87
N GLN A 704 10.20 27.97 -6.15
CA GLN A 704 10.33 29.22 -6.91
C GLN A 704 9.21 29.38 -7.93
N ALA A 705 8.93 28.34 -8.72
CA ALA A 705 7.75 28.25 -9.58
C ALA A 705 6.68 27.37 -8.93
N ASP A 706 5.42 27.71 -9.19
CA ASP A 706 4.27 26.88 -8.88
C ASP A 706 3.81 26.12 -10.14
N ILE A 707 3.85 26.80 -11.30
CA ILE A 707 3.49 26.26 -12.62
C ILE A 707 4.58 26.65 -13.63
N VAL A 708 5.02 25.68 -14.45
CA VAL A 708 5.84 25.92 -15.64
C VAL A 708 5.02 25.62 -16.90
N ARG A 709 4.97 26.56 -17.84
CA ARG A 709 4.30 26.41 -19.13
C ARG A 709 5.31 26.36 -20.27
N GLY A 710 5.05 25.50 -21.24
CA GLY A 710 5.86 25.45 -22.45
C GLY A 710 5.34 24.44 -23.47
N PRO A 711 6.03 24.29 -24.60
CA PRO A 711 5.69 23.28 -25.60
C PRO A 711 6.06 21.88 -25.11
N ILE A 712 5.38 20.87 -25.64
CA ILE A 712 5.70 19.46 -25.40
C ILE A 712 6.83 19.02 -26.34
N CYS A 713 7.86 18.36 -25.81
CA CYS A 713 8.92 17.79 -26.62
C CYS A 713 8.55 16.40 -27.14
N SER A 714 8.47 16.25 -28.47
CA SER A 714 8.12 15.01 -29.17
C SER A 714 9.34 14.20 -29.61
N THR A 715 10.46 14.32 -28.91
CA THR A 715 11.70 13.60 -29.25
C THR A 715 12.00 12.53 -28.22
N LEU A 716 12.15 11.30 -28.72
CA LEU A 716 12.33 10.11 -27.89
C LEU A 716 13.42 10.36 -26.85
N SER A 717 13.10 10.12 -25.57
CA SER A 717 14.03 10.44 -24.47
C SER A 717 15.39 9.77 -24.69
N THR A 718 15.44 8.54 -25.22
CA THR A 718 16.71 7.84 -25.53
C THR A 718 17.57 8.53 -26.59
N GLN A 719 16.97 9.28 -27.51
CA GLN A 719 17.70 10.11 -28.48
C GLN A 719 18.20 11.40 -27.82
N LEU A 720 17.33 12.07 -27.06
CA LEU A 720 17.68 13.31 -26.36
C LEU A 720 18.84 13.13 -25.38
N VAL A 721 18.80 12.09 -24.54
CA VAL A 721 19.83 11.87 -23.50
C VAL A 721 21.22 11.56 -24.06
N ARG A 722 21.32 11.18 -25.35
CA ARG A 722 22.59 10.89 -26.05
C ARG A 722 23.23 12.12 -26.68
N ILE A 723 22.48 13.22 -26.83
CA ILE A 723 23.01 14.48 -27.35
C ILE A 723 24.04 15.02 -26.35
N ARG A 724 25.26 15.31 -26.82
CA ARG A 724 26.29 15.92 -25.99
C ARG A 724 25.90 17.36 -25.64
N ARG A 725 26.40 17.88 -24.51
CA ARG A 725 25.95 19.19 -24.00
C ARG A 725 26.20 20.31 -25.02
N GLU A 726 27.35 20.28 -25.66
CA GLU A 726 27.79 21.20 -26.72
C GLU A 726 26.90 21.16 -27.97
N ASP A 727 26.23 20.04 -28.21
CA ASP A 727 25.43 19.76 -29.40
C ASP A 727 23.92 20.01 -29.20
N VAL A 728 23.48 20.27 -27.96
CA VAL A 728 22.06 20.48 -27.61
C VAL A 728 21.41 21.56 -28.47
N GLN A 729 22.12 22.65 -28.72
CA GLN A 729 21.56 23.80 -29.43
C GLN A 729 21.37 23.55 -30.92
N SER A 730 22.22 22.71 -31.52
CA SER A 730 22.18 22.36 -32.95
C SER A 730 21.25 21.17 -33.25
N HIS A 731 21.13 20.20 -32.33
CA HIS A 731 20.37 18.97 -32.55
C HIS A 731 18.90 19.05 -32.11
N ILE A 732 18.59 19.86 -31.09
CA ILE A 732 17.19 20.12 -30.72
C ILE A 732 16.72 21.32 -31.54
N THR A 733 15.84 21.07 -32.49
CA THR A 733 15.24 22.04 -33.41
C THR A 733 13.76 22.27 -33.09
N GLU A 734 13.09 23.13 -33.85
CA GLU A 734 11.68 23.39 -33.64
C GLU A 734 10.79 22.20 -34.05
N ASP A 735 11.29 21.32 -34.92
CA ASP A 735 10.59 20.09 -35.33
C ASP A 735 10.47 19.08 -34.18
N ASN A 736 11.27 19.26 -33.12
CA ASN A 736 11.21 18.48 -31.89
C ASN A 736 10.07 18.95 -30.96
N VAL A 737 9.33 20.00 -31.31
CA VAL A 737 8.12 20.43 -30.63
C VAL A 737 6.92 19.68 -31.19
N MET A 738 6.13 19.06 -30.31
CA MET A 738 4.91 18.35 -30.68
C MET A 738 3.92 19.30 -31.37
N ARG A 739 3.46 18.90 -32.55
CA ARG A 739 2.41 19.59 -33.30
C ARG A 739 1.18 18.69 -33.42
N LEU A 740 0.02 19.30 -33.21
CA LEU A 740 -1.28 18.69 -33.41
C LEU A 740 -1.59 18.59 -34.91
N ARG A 741 -2.60 17.81 -35.28
CA ARG A 741 -3.02 17.67 -36.69
C ARG A 741 -3.49 18.99 -37.27
N SER A 742 -4.04 19.86 -36.41
CA SER A 742 -4.36 21.25 -36.73
C SER A 742 -3.14 22.14 -37.06
N GLY A 743 -1.90 21.64 -36.92
CA GLY A 743 -0.65 22.38 -37.11
C GLY A 743 -0.25 23.24 -35.91
N ARG A 744 -1.13 23.37 -34.91
CA ARG A 744 -0.86 24.07 -33.65
C ARG A 744 0.20 23.33 -32.83
N LYS A 745 1.06 24.09 -32.15
CA LYS A 745 1.99 23.52 -31.17
C LYS A 745 1.20 23.05 -29.94
N ALA A 746 1.41 21.82 -29.52
CA ALA A 746 0.83 21.31 -28.28
C ALA A 746 1.58 21.90 -27.08
N SER A 747 0.84 22.29 -26.05
CA SER A 747 1.41 22.90 -24.85
C SER A 747 1.07 22.13 -23.59
N GLN A 748 1.90 22.31 -22.56
CA GLN A 748 1.76 21.68 -21.26
C GLN A 748 1.88 22.73 -20.14
N TRP A 749 1.07 22.52 -19.11
CA TRP A 749 1.04 23.24 -17.85
C TRP A 749 1.45 22.25 -16.77
N VAL A 750 2.61 22.49 -16.17
CA VAL A 750 3.23 21.56 -15.24
C VAL A 750 3.25 22.17 -13.86
N PHE A 751 2.44 21.60 -12.95
CA PHE A 751 2.48 21.98 -11.55
C PHE A 751 3.65 21.26 -10.90
N VAL A 752 4.64 22.03 -10.43
CA VAL A 752 5.92 21.51 -9.95
C VAL A 752 6.01 21.51 -8.42
N HIS A 753 5.19 22.31 -7.73
CA HIS A 753 5.23 22.44 -6.27
C HIS A 753 4.19 21.55 -5.58
N ARG A 754 4.63 20.68 -4.67
CA ARG A 754 3.77 19.72 -3.95
C ARG A 754 2.58 20.37 -3.24
N ASP A 755 2.82 21.44 -2.48
CA ASP A 755 1.74 22.13 -1.74
C ASP A 755 0.71 22.79 -2.68
N VAL A 756 1.14 23.27 -3.84
CA VAL A 756 0.25 23.83 -4.87
C VAL A 756 -0.62 22.72 -5.46
N ILE A 757 -0.07 21.52 -5.71
CA ILE A 757 -0.86 20.36 -6.16
C ILE A 757 -1.93 19.99 -5.12
N GLY A 758 -1.59 20.05 -3.82
CA GLY A 758 -2.55 19.84 -2.74
C GLY A 758 -3.68 20.88 -2.73
N ARG A 759 -3.35 22.16 -2.92
CA ARG A 759 -4.36 23.23 -3.05
C ARG A 759 -5.18 23.10 -4.33
N LEU A 760 -4.56 22.72 -5.45
CA LEU A 760 -5.24 22.47 -6.73
C LEU A 760 -6.33 21.42 -6.55
N ALA A 761 -6.02 20.30 -5.87
CA ALA A 761 -6.98 19.24 -5.57
C ALA A 761 -8.23 19.76 -4.81
N GLN A 762 -8.04 20.67 -3.87
CA GLN A 762 -9.15 21.34 -3.17
C GLN A 762 -9.97 22.24 -4.10
N GLN A 763 -9.30 22.99 -4.98
CA GLN A 763 -9.96 23.95 -5.88
C GLN A 763 -10.81 23.29 -6.97
N ILE A 764 -10.40 22.10 -7.43
CA ILE A 764 -11.08 21.34 -8.49
C ILE A 764 -12.13 20.36 -7.95
N ARG A 765 -12.32 20.26 -6.62
CA ARG A 765 -13.40 19.46 -6.04
C ARG A 765 -14.75 19.98 -6.54
N GLY A 766 -15.53 19.09 -7.17
CA GLY A 766 -16.79 19.40 -7.84
C GLY A 766 -16.63 20.02 -9.23
N LYS A 767 -15.40 20.09 -9.76
CA LYS A 767 -15.05 20.69 -11.05
C LYS A 767 -14.13 19.78 -11.87
N MET A 768 -14.18 18.49 -11.58
CA MET A 768 -13.43 17.43 -12.24
C MET A 768 -14.42 16.52 -12.97
N HIS A 769 -14.19 16.33 -14.26
CA HIS A 769 -15.05 15.57 -15.14
C HIS A 769 -14.25 14.46 -15.82
N PHE A 770 -14.70 13.22 -15.67
CA PHE A 770 -14.11 12.06 -16.32
C PHE A 770 -14.97 11.67 -17.52
N ILE A 771 -14.35 11.58 -18.68
CA ILE A 771 -14.99 11.06 -19.90
C ILE A 771 -14.35 9.70 -20.17
N ILE A 772 -15.08 8.61 -19.91
CA ILE A 772 -14.57 7.24 -20.02
C ILE A 772 -15.07 6.61 -21.32
N PHE A 773 -14.16 5.99 -22.06
CA PHE A 773 -14.42 5.33 -23.32
C PHE A 773 -14.24 3.83 -23.15
N GLU A 774 -15.23 3.05 -23.58
CA GLU A 774 -15.20 1.59 -23.55
C GLU A 774 -14.02 1.04 -24.38
N ALA A 775 -13.39 -0.02 -23.87
CA ALA A 775 -12.35 -0.77 -24.56
C ALA A 775 -12.73 -1.22 -25.99
N ALA A 776 -11.81 -0.99 -26.94
CA ALA A 776 -11.98 -1.26 -28.37
C ALA A 776 -11.95 -2.75 -28.77
N ALA A 777 -11.38 -3.64 -27.95
CA ALA A 777 -11.21 -5.08 -28.25
C ALA A 777 -12.19 -5.99 -27.48
N ARG A 778 -13.28 -5.44 -26.94
CA ARG A 778 -14.45 -6.25 -26.58
C ARG A 778 -15.15 -6.84 -27.84
N PHE A 779 -14.76 -6.37 -29.02
CA PHE A 779 -15.35 -6.67 -30.33
C PHE A 779 -14.90 -8.01 -30.90
#